data_AF-A0A4Y5YGF3-F1
#
_entry.id   AF-A0A4Y5YGF3-F1
#
_cell.length_a   1.000
_cell.length_b   1.000
_cell.length_c   1.000
_cell.angle_alpha   90.00
_cell.angle_beta   90.00
_cell.angle_gamma   90.00
#
_symmetry.space_group_name_H-M   'P 1'
#
loop_
_entity.id
_entity.type
_entity.pdbx_description
1 polymer ?
#
loop_
_entity_poly.entity_id
_entity_poly.type
_entity_poly.pdbx_seq_one_letter_code
_entity_poly.pdbx_strand_id
1 'polypeptide(L)'
;MRPTFGYNIMMFTVIALLLGCNTETAIKDQQPDPVLVEYPVVYIERNLTAVDQTPAQFQSLNPAYFNPGAQLLIKRNAFADSPATNLTASLFAEDQLIDIRDLSVSDDGQQLLMAIRAPEIDGVDDDEQPKWNIWRYTVSSQTLERIITSDITAEQGNDLMPAFLPDGRIIFASTRQRLSRAILLDEGKPQYTALDESRANETFNIHVMDPDGSAIKQLTFNLSHDFYPLVLQSGKILYSRWDRMGGDHGINLYRMNPDGTENELVFGWHSHQLTLDGQAEPIDFIKPQQLASGEILMLLTSQDDTVIQKRPVLINIDDYIDAQQATANSGAQGEAITDATLSEFNFSFSAALSETGRINHLYPLPDNSQRFLMSWDLCRVVVNDIIRACGQFTAEQLADDNLIQADPLYELWLLNNANNTQQLVASTTQGTVLTESVVMQPSAQPKTFIADKVVGNELDSQLSQELAGSIHIRSVYDFDGVDSTTSAGGLTLLSDPSQTPAVDLPARFLRIVRGVPMPPDDVRDIANTDFGRSNNQLMREIIGYSPIQPDGSVKIKVPANIPLAISILDINGQRIGGRHSQWITLTPGETLECTGCHTANSQLPHGRLDAQAASINPGAAGGSAYPNATSNIIPEQGQTMAEADEMVNGLAELSDSIKYQDIWTNPVLSAVNPNIEYSYSNLATPAPNGSECFENWTPYCRIQINYVEHIQPLWDLARPVIDETTQIIVADNTCTSCHNIVDADGAAQVPAGQLSLINSPSSDQAAHLTSYRELFFNDVEQEEVDGILIDKLIEVLDADGNVVYQVDSNGELILDADGNPIPMLTTVNVPAILSTNGARSSSIFFEVMTNTTHQNMLSADELKLLNEWLDIGAQYYNTPFYSQD
;
A
#
# COMPACT_ATOMS: atom_id res chain seq x y z
N MET A 1 -67.30 66.64 -50.94
CA MET A 1 -66.88 67.90 -50.30
C MET A 1 -65.65 67.62 -49.44
N ARG A 2 -64.53 68.29 -49.69
CA ARG A 2 -63.41 68.44 -48.73
C ARG A 2 -63.74 69.60 -47.78
N PRO A 3 -63.26 69.64 -46.51
CA PRO A 3 -61.91 70.18 -46.15
C PRO A 3 -61.19 69.30 -45.07
N THR A 4 -59.87 69.12 -45.01
CA THR A 4 -58.69 69.96 -44.61
C THR A 4 -58.57 70.38 -43.13
N PHE A 5 -57.56 69.80 -42.46
CA PHE A 5 -56.54 70.33 -41.51
C PHE A 5 -56.88 71.38 -40.43
N GLY A 6 -56.39 71.14 -39.20
CA GLY A 6 -56.15 72.16 -38.16
C GLY A 6 -55.64 71.58 -36.82
N TYR A 7 -54.43 71.97 -36.42
CA TYR A 7 -53.63 71.46 -35.29
C TYR A 7 -54.02 71.98 -33.88
N ASN A 8 -53.57 71.22 -32.86
CA ASN A 8 -53.00 71.59 -31.54
C ASN A 8 -53.78 71.35 -30.21
N ILE A 9 -52.97 70.84 -29.26
CA ILE A 9 -52.99 70.85 -27.78
C ILE A 9 -53.19 69.48 -27.07
N MET A 10 -52.03 68.90 -26.67
CA MET A 10 -51.67 68.21 -25.43
C MET A 10 -52.78 67.61 -24.53
N MET A 11 -52.65 66.33 -24.12
CA MET A 11 -52.25 65.94 -22.74
C MET A 11 -52.14 64.40 -22.54
N PHE A 12 -50.97 63.97 -22.06
CA PHE A 12 -50.61 62.80 -21.24
C PHE A 12 -50.81 61.34 -21.71
N THR A 13 -49.65 60.71 -21.90
CA THR A 13 -49.36 59.27 -22.00
C THR A 13 -48.97 58.74 -20.61
N VAL A 14 -49.45 57.56 -20.23
CA VAL A 14 -48.81 56.68 -19.23
C VAL A 14 -48.61 55.32 -19.90
N ILE A 15 -47.35 54.96 -20.13
CA ILE A 15 -46.90 53.64 -20.57
C ILE A 15 -46.21 53.00 -19.37
N ALA A 16 -46.66 51.80 -19.00
CA ALA A 16 -45.99 50.94 -18.02
C ALA A 16 -44.82 50.21 -18.70
N LEU A 17 -43.62 50.34 -18.12
CA LEU A 17 -42.42 49.61 -18.48
C LEU A 17 -42.32 48.34 -17.61
N LEU A 18 -42.29 47.19 -18.26
CA LEU A 18 -41.76 45.94 -17.70
C LEU A 18 -40.23 46.03 -17.72
N LEU A 19 -39.60 45.94 -16.55
CA LEU A 19 -38.15 45.83 -16.40
C LEU A 19 -37.78 44.33 -16.42
N GLY A 20 -36.97 43.94 -17.41
CA GLY A 20 -36.26 42.66 -17.41
C GLY A 20 -35.00 42.74 -16.54
N CYS A 21 -34.67 41.63 -15.88
CA CYS A 21 -33.36 41.42 -15.26
C CYS A 21 -32.33 41.10 -16.36
N ASN A 22 -31.30 41.94 -16.47
CA ASN A 22 -30.11 41.71 -17.30
C ASN A 22 -29.20 40.67 -16.64
N THR A 23 -28.96 39.56 -17.31
CA THR A 23 -27.87 38.62 -17.07
C THR A 23 -26.74 38.95 -18.07
N GLU A 24 -25.78 39.79 -17.68
CA GLU A 24 -24.56 40.01 -18.46
C GLU A 24 -23.33 39.72 -17.59
N THR A 25 -22.87 38.48 -17.71
CA THR A 25 -21.46 38.05 -17.65
C THR A 25 -21.30 37.11 -18.84
N ALA A 26 -20.16 37.17 -19.54
CA ALA A 26 -20.00 36.71 -20.93
C ALA A 26 -20.23 35.20 -21.17
N ILE A 27 -21.49 34.75 -21.14
CA ILE A 27 -21.94 33.57 -21.88
C ILE A 27 -21.81 33.95 -23.35
N LYS A 28 -20.73 33.52 -24.01
CA LYS A 28 -20.63 33.63 -25.46
C LYS A 28 -21.64 32.69 -26.09
N ASP A 29 -22.86 33.17 -26.25
CA ASP A 29 -23.91 32.49 -26.99
C ASP A 29 -23.47 32.43 -28.47
N GLN A 30 -22.93 31.28 -28.87
CA GLN A 30 -22.59 30.96 -30.25
C GLN A 30 -23.39 29.75 -30.68
N GLN A 31 -23.63 29.64 -32.00
CA GLN A 31 -24.42 28.59 -32.60
C GLN A 31 -24.07 27.20 -32.03
N PRO A 32 -25.07 26.32 -31.82
CA PRO A 32 -24.83 24.98 -31.30
C PRO A 32 -23.69 24.30 -32.05
N ASP A 33 -22.69 23.81 -31.32
CA ASP A 33 -21.56 23.07 -31.88
C ASP A 33 -22.11 21.89 -32.69
N PRO A 34 -21.89 21.83 -34.02
CA PRO A 34 -22.48 20.83 -34.89
C PRO A 34 -22.03 19.38 -34.59
N VAL A 35 -21.03 19.17 -33.72
CA VAL A 35 -20.55 17.84 -33.32
C VAL A 35 -21.26 17.31 -32.06
N LEU A 36 -22.03 18.13 -31.33
CA LEU A 36 -22.65 17.77 -30.03
C LEU A 36 -24.16 17.43 -30.09
N VAL A 37 -24.63 17.09 -31.27
CA VAL A 37 -26.06 16.97 -31.56
C VAL A 37 -26.58 15.51 -31.41
N GLU A 38 -25.73 14.49 -31.24
CA GLU A 38 -26.14 13.10 -31.51
C GLU A 38 -25.88 12.00 -30.44
N TYR A 39 -25.03 12.21 -29.42
CA TYR A 39 -24.67 11.14 -28.45
C TYR A 39 -25.35 11.27 -27.08
N PRO A 40 -25.76 10.15 -26.45
CA PRO A 40 -26.31 10.18 -25.10
C PRO A 40 -25.30 10.68 -24.06
N VAL A 41 -25.80 11.49 -23.11
CA VAL A 41 -25.04 11.95 -21.94
C VAL A 41 -25.61 11.26 -20.71
N VAL A 42 -24.75 10.64 -19.91
CA VAL A 42 -25.14 9.94 -18.68
C VAL A 42 -24.44 10.59 -17.49
N TYR A 43 -25.16 10.77 -16.39
CA TYR A 43 -24.61 11.38 -15.18
C TYR A 43 -25.29 10.84 -13.92
N ILE A 44 -24.55 10.86 -12.82
CA ILE A 44 -25.03 10.51 -11.49
C ILE A 44 -25.38 11.80 -10.77
N GLU A 45 -26.65 11.94 -10.36
CA GLU A 45 -27.09 12.99 -9.45
C GLU A 45 -27.27 12.40 -8.06
N ARG A 46 -26.71 13.05 -7.04
CA ARG A 46 -26.75 12.59 -5.65
C ARG A 46 -27.29 13.67 -4.74
N ASN A 47 -28.21 13.31 -3.86
CA ASN A 47 -28.59 14.11 -2.71
C ASN A 47 -27.55 13.94 -1.60
N LEU A 48 -26.88 15.04 -1.21
CA LEU A 48 -25.78 15.01 -0.25
C LEU A 48 -26.23 14.78 1.19
N THR A 49 -27.50 14.99 1.51
CA THR A 49 -28.04 14.96 2.88
C THR A 49 -29.25 14.05 2.99
N ALA A 50 -29.29 13.01 2.13
CA ALA A 50 -30.43 12.11 1.99
C ALA A 50 -30.81 11.37 3.29
N VAL A 51 -29.85 11.14 4.18
CA VAL A 51 -30.04 10.43 5.46
C VAL A 51 -29.82 11.38 6.62
N ASP A 52 -30.91 11.72 7.32
CA ASP A 52 -30.91 12.51 8.57
C ASP A 52 -30.05 13.79 8.55
N GLN A 53 -29.93 14.44 7.39
CA GLN A 53 -29.08 15.61 7.16
C GLN A 53 -27.57 15.37 7.30
N THR A 54 -27.13 14.11 7.34
CA THR A 54 -25.72 13.72 7.35
C THR A 54 -25.12 13.89 5.95
N PRO A 55 -24.02 14.66 5.79
CA PRO A 55 -23.36 14.81 4.50
C PRO A 55 -22.76 13.50 3.98
N ALA A 56 -22.87 13.26 2.68
CA ALA A 56 -22.16 12.18 1.99
C ALA A 56 -20.63 12.32 2.16
N GLN A 57 -19.95 11.19 2.35
CA GLN A 57 -18.50 11.11 2.57
C GLN A 57 -17.82 10.29 1.47
N PHE A 58 -16.70 10.80 0.96
CA PHE A 58 -15.95 10.15 -0.13
C PHE A 58 -14.55 9.78 0.36
N GLN A 59 -14.46 8.66 1.08
CA GLN A 59 -13.23 8.21 1.70
C GLN A 59 -12.39 7.35 0.74
N SER A 60 -11.15 7.78 0.46
CA SER A 60 -10.22 7.02 -0.41
C SER A 60 -9.82 5.67 0.18
N LEU A 61 -9.73 5.59 1.51
CA LEU A 61 -9.31 4.39 2.27
C LEU A 61 -10.47 3.48 2.67
N ASN A 62 -11.72 3.84 2.36
CA ASN A 62 -12.88 2.96 2.48
C ASN A 62 -13.65 2.95 1.15
N PRO A 63 -13.17 2.20 0.14
CA PRO A 63 -13.76 2.22 -1.19
C PRO A 63 -15.23 1.77 -1.24
N ALA A 64 -15.65 0.93 -0.29
CA ALA A 64 -17.00 0.36 -0.22
C ALA A 64 -18.01 1.26 0.51
N TYR A 65 -17.59 2.40 1.06
CA TYR A 65 -18.45 3.29 1.85
C TYR A 65 -19.73 3.67 1.08
N PHE A 66 -20.88 3.45 1.73
CA PHE A 66 -22.21 3.63 1.15
C PHE A 66 -22.73 5.05 1.39
N ASN A 67 -23.08 5.72 0.31
CA ASN A 67 -23.66 7.07 0.32
C ASN A 67 -25.04 7.05 -0.37
N PRO A 68 -26.11 6.70 0.37
CA PRO A 68 -27.45 6.60 -0.19
C PRO A 68 -27.95 7.92 -0.78
N GLY A 69 -28.77 7.83 -1.83
CA GLY A 69 -29.42 8.98 -2.46
C GLY A 69 -28.91 9.33 -3.85
N ALA A 70 -28.33 8.36 -4.57
CA ALA A 70 -27.88 8.52 -5.95
C ALA A 70 -28.93 8.05 -6.97
N GLN A 71 -29.01 8.72 -8.11
CA GLN A 71 -29.79 8.30 -9.27
C GLN A 71 -28.98 8.45 -10.57
N LEU A 72 -29.22 7.54 -11.51
CA LEU A 72 -28.57 7.54 -12.82
C LEU A 72 -29.48 8.14 -13.87
N LEU A 73 -29.05 9.23 -14.49
CA LEU A 73 -29.84 9.97 -15.46
C LEU A 73 -29.19 9.89 -16.84
N ILE A 74 -30.00 9.68 -17.88
CA ILE A 74 -29.56 9.71 -19.28
C ILE A 74 -30.33 10.77 -20.07
N LYS A 75 -29.61 11.56 -20.85
CA LYS A 75 -30.15 12.49 -21.86
C LYS A 75 -29.78 11.97 -23.24
N ARG A 76 -30.62 12.26 -24.24
CA ARG A 76 -30.35 11.86 -25.64
C ARG A 76 -29.17 12.60 -26.27
N ASN A 77 -28.86 13.78 -25.75
CA ASN A 77 -27.79 14.67 -26.19
C ASN A 77 -27.52 15.73 -25.11
N ALA A 78 -26.52 16.57 -25.37
CA ALA A 78 -26.03 17.58 -24.44
C ALA A 78 -26.88 18.87 -24.38
N PHE A 79 -28.05 18.94 -25.04
CA PHE A 79 -28.89 20.15 -24.97
C PHE A 79 -29.54 20.30 -23.61
N ALA A 80 -29.55 21.53 -23.06
CA ALA A 80 -30.16 21.85 -21.78
C ALA A 80 -31.64 21.40 -21.69
N ASP A 81 -32.42 21.61 -22.75
CA ASP A 81 -33.85 21.28 -22.85
C ASP A 81 -34.14 19.81 -23.18
N SER A 82 -33.11 19.00 -23.48
CA SER A 82 -33.26 17.56 -23.73
C SER A 82 -33.73 16.85 -22.45
N PRO A 83 -34.81 16.06 -22.49
CA PRO A 83 -35.36 15.43 -21.31
C PRO A 83 -34.41 14.36 -20.76
N ALA A 84 -34.23 14.35 -19.44
CA ALA A 84 -33.52 13.31 -18.72
C ALA A 84 -34.46 12.15 -18.38
N THR A 85 -33.97 10.92 -18.50
CA THR A 85 -34.66 9.69 -18.06
C THR A 85 -33.88 9.11 -16.89
N ASN A 86 -34.56 8.80 -15.78
CA ASN A 86 -33.95 8.09 -14.66
C ASN A 86 -33.93 6.58 -14.98
N LEU A 87 -32.73 6.02 -15.13
CA LEU A 87 -32.50 4.61 -15.46
C LEU A 87 -32.67 3.69 -14.25
N THR A 88 -32.51 4.19 -13.03
CA THR A 88 -32.61 3.39 -11.80
C THR A 88 -33.99 3.47 -11.12
N ALA A 89 -34.89 4.34 -11.59
CA ALA A 89 -36.21 4.57 -10.99
C ALA A 89 -37.11 3.32 -10.85
N SER A 90 -36.83 2.25 -11.60
CA SER A 90 -37.61 1.00 -11.57
C SER A 90 -36.85 -0.19 -11.01
N LEU A 91 -35.61 0.00 -10.55
CA LEU A 91 -34.80 -1.09 -9.99
C LEU A 91 -35.22 -1.44 -8.55
N PHE A 92 -35.58 -0.43 -7.76
CA PHE A 92 -35.94 -0.54 -6.34
C PHE A 92 -37.21 0.28 -6.05
N ALA A 93 -37.78 0.14 -4.85
CA ALA A 93 -38.96 0.93 -4.46
C ALA A 93 -38.66 2.44 -4.37
N GLU A 94 -39.68 3.30 -4.49
CA GLU A 94 -39.47 4.77 -4.53
C GLU A 94 -38.89 5.35 -3.22
N ASP A 95 -39.13 4.70 -2.08
CA ASP A 95 -38.63 5.09 -0.76
C ASP A 95 -37.24 4.50 -0.43
N GLN A 96 -36.71 3.67 -1.33
CA GLN A 96 -35.46 2.95 -1.14
C GLN A 96 -34.28 3.70 -1.75
N LEU A 97 -33.38 4.19 -0.89
CA LEU A 97 -32.21 4.94 -1.33
C LEU A 97 -31.07 4.00 -1.73
N ILE A 98 -30.56 4.18 -2.94
CA ILE A 98 -29.41 3.45 -3.48
C ILE A 98 -28.17 4.32 -3.57
N ASP A 99 -27.04 3.69 -3.84
CA ASP A 99 -25.80 4.37 -4.21
C ASP A 99 -25.26 3.85 -5.55
N ILE A 100 -24.64 4.74 -6.32
CA ILE A 100 -24.15 4.51 -7.68
C ILE A 100 -22.81 5.23 -7.85
N ARG A 101 -21.83 4.54 -8.42
CA ARG A 101 -20.47 5.06 -8.69
C ARG A 101 -19.84 4.41 -9.93
N ASP A 102 -18.76 5.02 -10.40
CA ASP A 102 -17.79 4.46 -11.37
C ASP A 102 -18.35 4.17 -12.76
N LEU A 103 -18.73 5.23 -13.47
CA LEU A 103 -19.22 5.13 -14.85
C LEU A 103 -18.07 4.77 -15.82
N SER A 104 -18.27 3.76 -16.67
CA SER A 104 -17.29 3.36 -17.69
C SER A 104 -17.94 2.99 -19.02
N VAL A 105 -17.53 3.62 -20.11
CA VAL A 105 -18.15 3.48 -21.44
C VAL A 105 -17.33 2.53 -22.30
N SER A 106 -17.99 1.68 -23.09
CA SER A 106 -17.32 0.82 -24.08
C SER A 106 -16.72 1.63 -25.23
N ASP A 107 -15.67 1.13 -25.86
CA ASP A 107 -14.96 1.86 -26.93
C ASP A 107 -15.87 2.20 -28.14
N ASP A 108 -16.97 1.47 -28.35
CA ASP A 108 -17.97 1.74 -29.39
C ASP A 108 -19.12 2.68 -28.94
N GLY A 109 -19.12 3.12 -27.68
CA GLY A 109 -20.15 3.95 -27.08
C GLY A 109 -21.53 3.28 -26.93
N GLN A 110 -21.66 1.96 -27.12
CA GLN A 110 -22.95 1.26 -27.08
C GLN A 110 -23.29 0.66 -25.72
N GLN A 111 -22.32 0.54 -24.82
CA GLN A 111 -22.48 0.00 -23.49
C GLN A 111 -21.87 0.91 -22.43
N LEU A 112 -22.46 0.86 -21.24
CA LEU A 112 -22.01 1.58 -20.05
C LEU A 112 -22.00 0.61 -18.88
N LEU A 113 -20.93 0.61 -18.10
CA LEU A 113 -20.81 -0.07 -16.82
C LEU A 113 -20.95 0.94 -15.67
N MET A 114 -21.45 0.46 -14.55
CA MET A 114 -21.35 1.12 -13.25
C MET A 114 -21.41 0.11 -12.11
N ALA A 115 -21.08 0.58 -10.91
CA ALA A 115 -21.44 -0.13 -9.68
C ALA A 115 -22.68 0.48 -9.04
N ILE A 116 -23.60 -0.37 -8.58
CA ILE A 116 -24.81 0.02 -7.85
C ILE A 116 -24.87 -0.83 -6.58
N ARG A 117 -25.08 -0.19 -5.43
CA ARG A 117 -25.40 -0.85 -4.18
C ARG A 117 -26.88 -0.67 -3.85
N ALA A 118 -27.53 -1.79 -3.51
CA ALA A 118 -28.92 -1.78 -3.07
C ALA A 118 -29.06 -1.03 -1.72
N PRO A 119 -30.29 -0.65 -1.34
CA PRO A 119 -30.54 0.03 -0.07
C PRO A 119 -30.11 -0.81 1.13
N GLU A 120 -29.75 -0.14 2.22
CA GLU A 120 -29.56 -0.83 3.50
C GLU A 120 -30.81 -1.56 3.94
N ILE A 121 -30.59 -2.69 4.62
CA ILE A 121 -31.64 -3.50 5.21
C ILE A 121 -31.68 -3.16 6.70
N ASP A 122 -32.85 -2.75 7.20
CA ASP A 122 -33.02 -2.40 8.60
C ASP A 122 -32.85 -3.62 9.52
N GLY A 123 -31.99 -3.49 10.53
CA GLY A 123 -31.87 -4.45 11.63
C GLY A 123 -31.14 -5.75 11.29
N VAL A 124 -30.36 -5.79 10.21
CA VAL A 124 -29.40 -6.87 9.90
C VAL A 124 -27.97 -6.41 10.17
N ASP A 125 -27.09 -7.37 10.37
CA ASP A 125 -25.66 -7.12 10.62
C ASP A 125 -24.93 -6.67 9.33
N ASP A 126 -23.77 -6.03 9.46
CA ASP A 126 -23.02 -5.45 8.33
C ASP A 126 -22.61 -6.47 7.26
N ASP A 127 -22.39 -7.73 7.65
CA ASP A 127 -22.06 -8.83 6.75
C ASP A 127 -23.28 -9.27 5.91
N GLU A 128 -24.50 -9.12 6.45
CA GLU A 128 -25.78 -9.37 5.78
C GLU A 128 -26.24 -8.20 4.90
N GLN A 129 -25.62 -7.02 5.02
CA GLN A 129 -25.94 -5.88 4.18
C GLN A 129 -25.61 -6.14 2.70
N PRO A 130 -26.41 -5.62 1.75
CA PRO A 130 -26.14 -5.78 0.33
C PRO A 130 -24.75 -5.29 -0.08
N LYS A 131 -24.14 -5.99 -1.02
CA LYS A 131 -22.83 -5.66 -1.58
C LYS A 131 -22.95 -4.80 -2.84
N TRP A 132 -21.86 -4.12 -3.17
CA TRP A 132 -21.74 -3.43 -4.46
C TRP A 132 -21.75 -4.42 -5.61
N ASN A 133 -22.54 -4.13 -6.63
CA ASN A 133 -22.72 -5.00 -7.79
C ASN A 133 -22.44 -4.24 -9.08
N ILE A 134 -21.89 -4.93 -10.09
CA ILE A 134 -21.65 -4.35 -11.43
C ILE A 134 -22.90 -4.48 -12.31
N TRP A 135 -23.29 -3.38 -12.92
CA TRP A 135 -24.42 -3.27 -13.84
C TRP A 135 -23.97 -2.81 -15.22
N ARG A 136 -24.73 -3.20 -16.23
CA ARG A 136 -24.54 -2.80 -17.63
C ARG A 136 -25.80 -2.16 -18.18
N TYR A 137 -25.66 -0.98 -18.76
CA TYR A 137 -26.66 -0.38 -19.63
C TYR A 137 -26.28 -0.58 -21.10
N THR A 138 -27.24 -1.01 -21.93
CA THR A 138 -27.06 -1.19 -23.37
C THR A 138 -27.97 -0.25 -24.16
N VAL A 139 -27.39 0.58 -25.04
CA VAL A 139 -28.11 1.65 -25.78
C VAL A 139 -29.19 1.09 -26.69
N SER A 140 -28.90 0.01 -27.43
CA SER A 140 -29.81 -0.54 -28.44
C SER A 140 -31.09 -1.14 -27.84
N SER A 141 -30.98 -1.77 -26.68
CA SER A 141 -32.11 -2.37 -25.96
C SER A 141 -32.72 -1.43 -24.93
N GLN A 142 -32.01 -0.37 -24.53
CA GLN A 142 -32.37 0.53 -23.44
C GLN A 142 -32.60 -0.23 -22.12
N THR A 143 -31.78 -1.25 -21.88
CA THR A 143 -31.87 -2.11 -20.69
C THR A 143 -30.69 -1.87 -19.77
N LEU A 144 -30.98 -1.70 -18.48
CA LEU A 144 -30.03 -1.71 -17.39
C LEU A 144 -30.18 -3.04 -16.63
N GLU A 145 -29.11 -3.82 -16.55
CA GLU A 145 -29.11 -5.16 -15.95
C GLU A 145 -27.88 -5.40 -15.07
N ARG A 146 -28.04 -6.20 -14.00
CA ARG A 146 -26.91 -6.67 -13.19
C ARG A 146 -26.19 -7.77 -13.95
N ILE A 147 -24.86 -7.67 -14.06
CA ILE A 147 -24.06 -8.61 -14.86
C ILE A 147 -24.02 -9.98 -14.21
N ILE A 148 -23.68 -10.03 -12.91
CA ILE A 148 -23.74 -11.26 -12.13
C ILE A 148 -25.20 -11.51 -11.74
N THR A 149 -25.88 -12.38 -12.47
CA THR A 149 -27.33 -12.59 -12.32
C THR A 149 -27.71 -13.35 -11.05
N SER A 150 -26.86 -14.27 -10.59
CA SER A 150 -27.06 -15.05 -9.36
C SER A 150 -26.88 -14.17 -8.12
N ASP A 151 -27.92 -14.01 -7.30
CA ASP A 151 -27.84 -13.28 -6.02
C ASP A 151 -26.74 -13.85 -5.12
N ILE A 152 -26.65 -15.17 -5.03
CA ILE A 152 -25.64 -15.84 -4.19
C ILE A 152 -24.22 -15.50 -4.67
N THR A 153 -24.01 -15.38 -5.98
CA THR A 153 -22.68 -15.06 -6.52
C THR A 153 -22.39 -13.57 -6.42
N ALA A 154 -23.39 -12.72 -6.70
CA ALA A 154 -23.34 -11.27 -6.58
C ALA A 154 -22.89 -10.85 -5.17
N GLU A 155 -23.51 -11.40 -4.13
CA GLU A 155 -23.29 -10.99 -2.74
C GLU A 155 -22.03 -11.61 -2.09
N GLN A 156 -21.12 -12.22 -2.86
CA GLN A 156 -19.85 -12.78 -2.33
C GLN A 156 -18.73 -11.75 -2.13
N GLY A 157 -18.94 -10.49 -2.52
CA GLY A 157 -17.99 -9.41 -2.29
C GLY A 157 -18.47 -8.12 -2.93
N ASN A 158 -17.85 -7.01 -2.55
CA ASN A 158 -18.15 -5.70 -3.13
C ASN A 158 -17.43 -5.55 -4.47
N ASP A 159 -18.18 -5.50 -5.58
CA ASP A 159 -17.64 -5.34 -6.93
C ASP A 159 -17.79 -3.89 -7.41
N LEU A 160 -16.67 -3.20 -7.59
CA LEU A 160 -16.59 -1.76 -7.86
C LEU A 160 -15.66 -1.45 -9.04
N MET A 161 -15.74 -0.21 -9.53
CA MET A 161 -14.79 0.36 -10.49
C MET A 161 -14.60 -0.47 -11.78
N PRO A 162 -15.68 -0.85 -12.47
CA PRO A 162 -15.60 -1.70 -13.66
C PRO A 162 -15.09 -0.94 -14.89
N ALA A 163 -14.34 -1.61 -15.76
CA ALA A 163 -13.93 -1.11 -17.06
C ALA A 163 -13.92 -2.21 -18.14
N PHE A 164 -14.16 -1.81 -19.38
CA PHE A 164 -14.12 -2.72 -20.53
C PHE A 164 -12.70 -2.95 -21.03
N LEU A 165 -12.34 -4.23 -21.20
CA LEU A 165 -11.16 -4.67 -21.94
C LEU A 165 -11.47 -4.76 -23.45
N PRO A 166 -10.45 -4.65 -24.33
CA PRO A 166 -10.65 -4.68 -25.79
C PRO A 166 -11.23 -5.99 -26.34
N ASP A 167 -11.10 -7.09 -25.60
CA ASP A 167 -11.66 -8.40 -25.93
C ASP A 167 -13.10 -8.62 -25.41
N GLY A 168 -13.67 -7.60 -24.76
CA GLY A 168 -15.02 -7.63 -24.18
C GLY A 168 -15.09 -8.12 -22.73
N ARG A 169 -13.99 -8.63 -22.15
CA ARG A 169 -13.93 -8.91 -20.72
C ARG A 169 -14.08 -7.63 -19.90
N ILE A 170 -14.42 -7.79 -18.62
CA ILE A 170 -14.59 -6.68 -17.67
C ILE A 170 -13.53 -6.81 -16.59
N ILE A 171 -12.74 -5.76 -16.40
CA ILE A 171 -11.79 -5.63 -15.29
C ILE A 171 -12.40 -4.74 -14.20
N PHE A 172 -12.21 -5.09 -12.94
CA PHE A 172 -12.86 -4.41 -11.80
C PHE A 172 -12.09 -4.63 -10.49
N ALA A 173 -12.41 -3.87 -9.45
CA ALA A 173 -11.87 -4.07 -8.10
C ALA A 173 -12.91 -4.82 -7.24
N SER A 174 -12.46 -5.77 -6.41
CA SER A 174 -13.37 -6.56 -5.57
C SER A 174 -12.79 -7.06 -4.26
N THR A 175 -13.64 -7.20 -3.25
CA THR A 175 -13.31 -7.83 -1.94
C THR A 175 -13.48 -9.35 -1.93
N ARG A 176 -13.86 -10.00 -3.05
CA ARG A 176 -14.09 -11.45 -3.13
C ARG A 176 -12.92 -12.32 -2.66
N GLN A 177 -11.69 -11.89 -2.98
CA GLN A 177 -10.41 -12.53 -2.63
C GLN A 177 -10.41 -14.06 -2.84
N ARG A 178 -11.03 -14.53 -3.93
CA ARG A 178 -11.38 -15.96 -4.09
C ARG A 178 -10.14 -16.86 -4.13
N LEU A 179 -9.09 -16.43 -4.82
CA LEU A 179 -7.86 -17.21 -4.90
C LEU A 179 -7.06 -17.11 -3.59
N SER A 180 -6.98 -15.92 -2.98
CA SER A 180 -6.36 -15.76 -1.66
C SER A 180 -7.01 -16.67 -0.61
N ARG A 181 -8.34 -16.80 -0.61
CA ARG A 181 -9.10 -17.70 0.27
C ARG A 181 -8.86 -19.17 -0.02
N ALA A 182 -8.69 -19.54 -1.28
CA ALA A 182 -8.32 -20.91 -1.65
C ALA A 182 -6.91 -21.24 -1.15
N ILE A 183 -5.96 -20.31 -1.33
CA ILE A 183 -4.61 -20.43 -0.80
C ILE A 183 -4.66 -20.63 0.72
N LEU A 184 -5.38 -19.78 1.48
CA LEU A 184 -5.54 -19.94 2.95
C LEU A 184 -5.97 -21.37 3.34
N LEU A 185 -6.93 -21.95 2.62
CA LEU A 185 -7.38 -23.31 2.86
C LEU A 185 -6.28 -24.35 2.61
N ASP A 186 -5.52 -24.20 1.53
CA ASP A 186 -4.36 -25.05 1.22
C ASP A 186 -3.24 -24.89 2.26
N GLU A 187 -3.20 -23.76 2.99
CA GLU A 187 -2.31 -23.53 4.13
C GLU A 187 -2.83 -24.12 5.45
N GLY A 188 -3.99 -24.77 5.45
CA GLY A 188 -4.64 -25.28 6.66
C GLY A 188 -5.32 -24.20 7.51
N LYS A 189 -5.56 -23.00 6.96
CA LYS A 189 -6.26 -21.90 7.63
C LYS A 189 -7.76 -21.88 7.23
N PRO A 190 -8.65 -21.32 8.07
CA PRO A 190 -10.02 -21.05 7.66
C PRO A 190 -10.07 -20.10 6.45
N GLN A 191 -11.14 -20.18 5.66
CA GLN A 191 -11.37 -19.23 4.58
C GLN A 191 -12.04 -17.96 5.10
N TYR A 192 -11.43 -16.81 4.87
CA TYR A 192 -11.98 -15.50 5.23
C TYR A 192 -11.54 -14.43 4.24
N THR A 193 -12.33 -13.36 4.12
CA THR A 193 -11.93 -12.16 3.41
C THR A 193 -10.97 -11.38 4.29
N ALA A 194 -9.72 -11.20 3.86
CA ALA A 194 -8.74 -10.50 4.68
C ALA A 194 -9.02 -8.99 4.74
N LEU A 195 -8.69 -8.39 5.87
CA LEU A 195 -8.72 -6.95 6.06
C LEU A 195 -7.45 -6.27 5.53
N ASP A 196 -7.58 -4.97 5.24
CA ASP A 196 -6.45 -4.09 4.93
C ASP A 196 -5.42 -4.04 6.07
N GLU A 197 -4.24 -3.49 5.83
CA GLU A 197 -3.18 -3.44 6.86
C GLU A 197 -3.49 -2.47 8.03
N SER A 198 -4.54 -1.64 7.94
CA SER A 198 -5.12 -0.94 9.11
C SER A 198 -6.05 -1.82 9.94
N ARG A 199 -6.44 -2.99 9.42
CA ARG A 199 -7.53 -3.83 9.92
C ARG A 199 -8.88 -3.10 9.97
N ALA A 200 -9.11 -2.15 9.06
CA ALA A 200 -10.32 -1.33 9.06
C ALA A 200 -11.40 -1.83 8.09
N ASN A 201 -11.02 -2.25 6.89
CA ASN A 201 -11.94 -2.66 5.84
C ASN A 201 -11.46 -3.93 5.14
N GLU A 202 -12.39 -4.62 4.45
CA GLU A 202 -12.04 -5.71 3.55
C GLU A 202 -11.10 -5.24 2.42
N THR A 203 -10.04 -5.99 2.15
CA THR A 203 -9.07 -5.64 1.11
C THR A 203 -9.67 -5.77 -0.29
N PHE A 204 -9.44 -4.76 -1.13
CA PHE A 204 -9.81 -4.76 -2.54
C PHE A 204 -8.62 -5.25 -3.37
N ASN A 205 -8.85 -6.18 -4.29
CA ASN A 205 -7.89 -6.55 -5.31
C ASN A 205 -8.51 -6.48 -6.70
N ILE A 206 -7.68 -6.39 -7.74
CA ILE A 206 -8.16 -6.33 -9.13
C ILE A 206 -8.54 -7.73 -9.60
N HIS A 207 -9.68 -7.81 -10.28
CA HIS A 207 -10.26 -9.01 -10.85
C HIS A 207 -10.65 -8.78 -12.32
N VAL A 208 -10.79 -9.86 -13.07
CA VAL A 208 -11.36 -9.88 -14.42
C VAL A 208 -12.50 -10.90 -14.48
N MET A 209 -13.49 -10.65 -15.33
CA MET A 209 -14.59 -11.58 -15.62
C MET A 209 -14.97 -11.54 -17.10
N ASP A 210 -15.64 -12.60 -17.55
CA ASP A 210 -16.25 -12.65 -18.87
C ASP A 210 -17.42 -11.64 -18.97
N PRO A 211 -17.81 -11.21 -20.19
CA PRO A 211 -18.88 -10.22 -20.37
C PRO A 211 -20.25 -10.63 -19.79
N ASP A 212 -20.45 -11.92 -19.49
CA ASP A 212 -21.67 -12.46 -18.87
C ASP A 212 -21.59 -12.60 -17.34
N GLY A 213 -20.49 -12.15 -16.73
CA GLY A 213 -20.25 -12.24 -15.28
C GLY A 213 -19.69 -13.57 -14.81
N SER A 214 -19.34 -14.48 -15.73
CA SER A 214 -18.68 -15.75 -15.40
C SER A 214 -17.15 -15.62 -15.38
N ALA A 215 -16.45 -16.73 -15.10
CA ALA A 215 -14.99 -16.83 -15.13
C ALA A 215 -14.22 -15.76 -14.32
N ILE A 216 -14.77 -15.32 -13.18
CA ILE A 216 -14.11 -14.33 -12.30
C ILE A 216 -12.73 -14.86 -11.85
N LYS A 217 -11.67 -14.10 -12.16
CA LYS A 217 -10.28 -14.39 -11.81
C LYS A 217 -9.67 -13.19 -11.05
N GLN A 218 -9.02 -13.46 -9.94
CA GLN A 218 -8.23 -12.48 -9.20
C GLN A 218 -6.86 -12.28 -9.86
N LEU A 219 -6.44 -11.02 -10.04
CA LEU A 219 -5.20 -10.64 -10.71
C LEU A 219 -4.14 -10.09 -9.76
N THR A 220 -4.53 -9.45 -8.65
CA THR A 220 -3.59 -8.86 -7.68
C THR A 220 -3.79 -9.38 -6.25
N PHE A 221 -2.75 -9.25 -5.42
CA PHE A 221 -2.66 -9.88 -4.09
C PHE A 221 -2.02 -8.97 -3.03
N ASN A 222 -2.17 -7.64 -3.18
CA ASN A 222 -1.78 -6.69 -2.15
C ASN A 222 -2.58 -6.94 -0.86
N LEU A 223 -1.97 -6.67 0.30
CA LEU A 223 -2.65 -6.75 1.61
C LEU A 223 -3.46 -5.50 1.93
N SER A 224 -3.20 -4.40 1.25
CA SER A 224 -4.02 -3.19 1.22
C SER A 224 -4.74 -3.07 -0.14
N HIS A 225 -5.41 -1.95 -0.45
CA HIS A 225 -6.27 -1.87 -1.64
C HIS A 225 -5.51 -1.77 -2.97
N ASP A 226 -5.91 -2.55 -3.97
CA ASP A 226 -5.66 -2.33 -5.40
C ASP A 226 -7.00 -2.08 -6.11
N PHE A 227 -7.13 -0.92 -6.75
CA PHE A 227 -8.44 -0.38 -7.13
C PHE A 227 -8.33 0.70 -8.24
N TYR A 228 -9.48 1.19 -8.73
CA TYR A 228 -9.60 2.11 -9.87
C TYR A 228 -8.79 1.69 -11.13
N PRO A 229 -9.04 0.50 -11.72
CA PRO A 229 -8.36 0.10 -12.94
C PRO A 229 -8.78 0.97 -14.13
N LEU A 230 -7.79 1.58 -14.79
CA LEU A 230 -7.89 2.30 -16.05
C LEU A 230 -7.23 1.47 -17.16
N VAL A 231 -7.99 1.10 -18.19
CA VAL A 231 -7.44 0.46 -19.39
C VAL A 231 -6.86 1.56 -20.30
N LEU A 232 -5.53 1.61 -20.39
CA LEU A 232 -4.81 2.57 -21.22
C LEU A 232 -5.01 2.27 -22.71
N GLN A 233 -4.77 3.27 -23.56
CA GLN A 233 -4.70 3.11 -25.02
C GLN A 233 -3.67 2.05 -25.46
N SER A 234 -2.62 1.83 -24.66
CA SER A 234 -1.62 0.77 -24.86
C SER A 234 -2.14 -0.64 -24.57
N GLY A 235 -3.32 -0.77 -23.96
CA GLY A 235 -3.88 -2.05 -23.50
C GLY A 235 -3.45 -2.47 -22.10
N LYS A 236 -2.39 -1.85 -21.54
CA LYS A 236 -2.00 -2.06 -20.14
C LYS A 236 -3.02 -1.43 -19.18
N ILE A 237 -3.06 -1.94 -17.97
CA ILE A 237 -3.94 -1.47 -16.90
C ILE A 237 -3.13 -0.56 -15.98
N LEU A 238 -3.48 0.72 -15.90
CA LEU A 238 -3.00 1.64 -14.85
C LEU A 238 -3.99 1.61 -13.69
N TYR A 239 -3.53 1.52 -12.45
CA TYR A 239 -4.43 1.42 -11.31
C TYR A 239 -3.83 2.04 -10.04
N SER A 240 -4.67 2.29 -9.05
CA SER A 240 -4.30 2.85 -7.75
C SER A 240 -4.02 1.72 -6.75
N ARG A 241 -2.88 1.78 -6.06
CA ARG A 241 -2.49 0.84 -5.00
C ARG A 241 -2.20 1.60 -3.71
N TRP A 242 -2.79 1.17 -2.61
CA TRP A 242 -2.42 1.64 -1.27
C TRP A 242 -1.23 0.85 -0.75
N ASP A 243 -0.11 1.52 -0.47
CA ASP A 243 1.11 0.92 0.06
C ASP A 243 1.25 1.20 1.56
N ARG A 244 0.79 0.27 2.41
CA ARG A 244 0.79 0.43 3.88
C ARG A 244 1.80 -0.47 4.62
N MET A 245 2.60 -1.23 3.88
CA MET A 245 3.56 -2.15 4.48
C MET A 245 4.61 -1.41 5.33
N GLY A 246 4.61 -1.63 6.64
CA GLY A 246 5.62 -1.07 7.56
C GLY A 246 5.49 0.44 7.80
N GLY A 247 4.39 1.06 7.38
CA GLY A 247 4.11 2.49 7.44
C GLY A 247 3.14 2.89 6.33
N ASP A 248 2.51 4.06 6.42
CA ASP A 248 1.61 4.55 5.36
C ASP A 248 2.41 5.33 4.30
N HIS A 249 2.49 4.79 3.09
CA HIS A 249 3.16 5.38 1.94
C HIS A 249 2.16 5.86 0.88
N GLY A 250 0.90 6.08 1.27
CA GLY A 250 -0.14 6.66 0.43
C GLY A 250 -0.62 5.75 -0.71
N ILE A 251 -1.47 6.30 -1.58
CA ILE A 251 -2.01 5.60 -2.75
C ILE A 251 -1.25 5.97 -4.03
N ASN A 252 -0.47 5.02 -4.54
CA ASN A 252 0.41 5.13 -5.70
C ASN A 252 -0.21 4.60 -7.00
N LEU A 253 0.38 4.93 -8.14
CA LEU A 253 -0.01 4.40 -9.44
C LEU A 253 0.87 3.22 -9.84
N TYR A 254 0.24 2.11 -10.19
CA TYR A 254 0.88 0.88 -10.67
C TYR A 254 0.34 0.50 -12.05
N ARG A 255 1.10 -0.31 -12.77
CA ARG A 255 0.71 -0.81 -14.09
C ARG A 255 0.93 -2.30 -14.20
N MET A 256 0.06 -2.98 -14.95
CA MET A 256 0.19 -4.41 -15.29
C MET A 256 -0.43 -4.73 -16.66
N ASN A 257 -0.19 -5.93 -17.16
CA ASN A 257 -0.95 -6.50 -18.27
C ASN A 257 -2.36 -6.94 -17.80
N PRO A 258 -3.35 -7.06 -18.72
CA PRO A 258 -4.72 -7.48 -18.38
C PRO A 258 -4.84 -8.87 -17.71
N ASP A 259 -3.78 -9.68 -17.74
CA ASP A 259 -3.74 -11.03 -17.17
C ASP A 259 -3.11 -11.09 -15.77
N GLY A 260 -2.63 -9.95 -15.24
CA GLY A 260 -1.96 -9.81 -13.93
C GLY A 260 -0.43 -9.82 -13.99
N THR A 261 0.17 -10.05 -15.16
CA THR A 261 1.65 -10.08 -15.32
C THR A 261 2.25 -8.69 -15.48
N GLU A 262 3.57 -8.57 -15.32
CA GLU A 262 4.34 -7.31 -15.43
C GLU A 262 3.83 -6.21 -14.51
N ASN A 263 3.54 -6.56 -13.26
CA ASN A 263 3.13 -5.60 -12.24
C ASN A 263 4.32 -4.74 -11.78
N GLU A 264 4.22 -3.43 -11.96
CA GLU A 264 5.27 -2.47 -11.62
C GLU A 264 4.71 -1.18 -11.03
N LEU A 265 5.47 -0.54 -10.13
CA LEU A 265 5.24 0.82 -9.68
C LEU A 265 5.49 1.80 -10.84
N VAL A 266 4.58 2.75 -11.06
CA VAL A 266 4.69 3.74 -12.14
C VAL A 266 4.91 5.14 -11.61
N PHE A 267 4.17 5.56 -10.57
CA PHE A 267 4.25 6.93 -10.10
C PHE A 267 3.77 7.10 -8.65
N GLY A 268 4.46 7.92 -7.86
CA GLY A 268 3.85 8.58 -6.71
C GLY A 268 4.50 8.34 -5.34
N TRP A 269 5.43 7.39 -5.22
CA TRP A 269 5.96 6.90 -3.93
C TRP A 269 6.47 7.99 -2.99
N HIS A 270 7.06 9.06 -3.54
CA HIS A 270 7.56 10.22 -2.82
C HIS A 270 6.77 11.51 -3.11
N SER A 271 5.55 11.39 -3.64
CA SER A 271 4.77 12.51 -4.20
C SER A 271 3.47 12.82 -3.44
N HIS A 272 3.33 12.31 -2.22
CA HIS A 272 2.13 12.43 -1.40
C HIS A 272 2.01 13.77 -0.63
N GLN A 273 3.00 14.65 -0.72
CA GLN A 273 2.98 15.98 -0.10
C GLN A 273 3.28 17.03 -1.18
N LEU A 274 2.24 17.56 -1.83
CA LEU A 274 2.40 18.56 -2.88
C LEU A 274 2.25 19.97 -2.31
N THR A 275 3.09 20.90 -2.76
CA THR A 275 2.89 22.32 -2.43
C THR A 275 1.94 22.94 -3.45
N LEU A 276 0.68 23.16 -3.05
CA LEU A 276 -0.36 23.76 -3.87
C LEU A 276 -0.81 25.06 -3.23
N ASP A 277 -0.83 26.15 -4.00
CA ASP A 277 -1.25 27.49 -3.53
C ASP A 277 -0.51 27.98 -2.27
N GLY A 278 0.74 27.54 -2.11
CA GLY A 278 1.61 27.86 -0.96
C GLY A 278 1.33 27.06 0.31
N GLN A 279 0.45 26.06 0.26
CA GLN A 279 0.18 25.11 1.34
C GLN A 279 0.66 23.71 0.97
N ALA A 280 1.06 22.92 1.96
CA ALA A 280 1.36 21.51 1.78
C ALA A 280 0.05 20.72 1.85
N GLU A 281 -0.29 20.05 0.75
CA GLU A 281 -1.50 19.24 0.61
C GLU A 281 -1.12 17.76 0.55
N PRO A 282 -1.72 16.91 1.40
CA PRO A 282 -1.61 15.47 1.28
C PRO A 282 -2.43 14.97 0.09
N ILE A 283 -1.82 14.18 -0.78
CA ILE A 283 -2.42 13.74 -2.04
C ILE A 283 -2.41 12.22 -2.14
N ASP A 284 -3.54 11.65 -2.55
CA ASP A 284 -3.67 10.26 -2.97
C ASP A 284 -3.97 10.17 -4.47
N PHE A 285 -3.27 9.30 -5.18
CA PHE A 285 -3.43 9.15 -6.63
C PHE A 285 -4.55 8.14 -6.94
N ILE A 286 -5.80 8.60 -6.88
CA ILE A 286 -7.00 7.80 -7.17
C ILE A 286 -7.69 8.17 -8.49
N LYS A 287 -8.37 7.18 -9.09
CA LYS A 287 -9.26 7.32 -10.25
C LYS A 287 -8.61 8.04 -11.46
N PRO A 288 -7.49 7.51 -11.99
CA PRO A 288 -6.85 8.08 -13.16
C PRO A 288 -7.75 8.04 -14.39
N GLN A 289 -7.61 9.06 -15.25
CA GLN A 289 -8.21 9.13 -16.58
C GLN A 289 -7.10 9.33 -17.62
N GLN A 290 -7.35 8.95 -18.87
CA GLN A 290 -6.40 9.19 -19.97
C GLN A 290 -7.03 10.11 -21.01
N LEU A 291 -6.31 11.18 -21.36
CA LEU A 291 -6.67 12.07 -22.47
C LEU A 291 -6.41 11.39 -23.81
N ALA A 292 -7.07 11.86 -24.88
CA ALA A 292 -6.78 11.39 -26.24
C ALA A 292 -5.33 11.68 -26.68
N SER A 293 -4.62 12.61 -26.03
CA SER A 293 -3.19 12.86 -26.21
C SER A 293 -2.29 11.76 -25.63
N GLY A 294 -2.81 10.93 -24.73
CA GLY A 294 -2.07 9.91 -23.98
C GLY A 294 -1.74 10.31 -22.54
N GLU A 295 -1.78 11.62 -22.23
CA GLU A 295 -1.52 12.16 -20.89
C GLU A 295 -2.53 11.67 -19.85
N ILE A 296 -2.07 11.50 -18.61
CA ILE A 296 -2.92 11.07 -17.49
C ILE A 296 -3.53 12.30 -16.82
N LEU A 297 -4.86 12.38 -16.83
CA LEU A 297 -5.64 13.38 -16.10
C LEU A 297 -6.03 12.83 -14.73
N MET A 298 -5.73 13.58 -13.68
CA MET A 298 -6.11 13.30 -12.30
C MET A 298 -6.95 14.44 -11.75
N LEU A 299 -7.93 14.12 -10.91
CA LEU A 299 -8.72 15.11 -10.17
C LEU A 299 -8.33 15.03 -8.70
N LEU A 300 -7.34 15.82 -8.31
CA LEU A 300 -6.83 15.83 -6.94
C LEU A 300 -7.93 16.31 -5.98
N THR A 301 -7.98 15.73 -4.78
CA THR A 301 -8.90 16.07 -3.71
C THR A 301 -8.12 16.64 -2.52
N SER A 302 -8.64 17.68 -1.88
CA SER A 302 -8.14 18.13 -0.57
C SER A 302 -8.70 17.25 0.55
N GLN A 303 -8.06 17.26 1.72
CA GLN A 303 -8.57 16.62 2.94
C GLN A 303 -9.64 17.46 3.65
N ASP A 304 -9.89 18.69 3.20
CA ASP A 304 -11.02 19.49 3.70
C ASP A 304 -12.34 18.96 3.13
N ASP A 305 -12.92 17.98 3.81
CA ASP A 305 -14.21 17.37 3.46
C ASP A 305 -15.40 18.33 3.60
N THR A 306 -15.19 19.56 4.08
CA THR A 306 -16.28 20.55 4.20
C THR A 306 -16.66 21.17 2.85
N VAL A 307 -15.77 21.07 1.84
CA VAL A 307 -15.97 21.65 0.52
C VAL A 307 -15.78 20.61 -0.57
N ILE A 308 -16.81 20.40 -1.38
CA ILE A 308 -16.76 19.48 -2.53
C ILE A 308 -16.00 20.16 -3.68
N GLN A 309 -14.69 20.02 -3.73
CA GLN A 309 -13.89 20.59 -4.81
C GLN A 309 -12.74 19.67 -5.20
N LYS A 310 -12.39 19.71 -6.48
CA LYS A 310 -11.24 19.00 -7.04
C LYS A 310 -10.34 19.94 -7.82
N ARG A 311 -9.08 19.54 -7.99
CA ARG A 311 -8.10 20.24 -8.82
C ARG A 311 -7.65 19.34 -9.98
N PRO A 312 -8.03 19.66 -11.23
CA PRO A 312 -7.59 18.90 -12.39
C PRO A 312 -6.11 19.11 -12.69
N VAL A 313 -5.33 18.03 -12.74
CA VAL A 313 -3.90 18.04 -13.07
C VAL A 313 -3.57 16.99 -14.14
N LEU A 314 -2.52 17.23 -14.91
CA LEU A 314 -1.91 16.26 -15.81
C LEU A 314 -0.64 15.69 -15.16
N ILE A 315 -0.46 14.38 -15.27
CA ILE A 315 0.73 13.66 -14.79
C ILE A 315 1.47 13.06 -15.98
N ASN A 316 2.75 13.43 -16.13
CA ASN A 316 3.67 12.80 -17.07
C ASN A 316 4.32 11.56 -16.45
N ILE A 317 3.67 10.41 -16.61
CA ILE A 317 4.15 9.11 -16.10
C ILE A 317 5.21 8.44 -16.99
N ASP A 318 5.46 8.98 -18.18
CA ASP A 318 6.43 8.40 -19.12
C ASP A 318 7.84 8.88 -18.79
N ASP A 319 7.99 10.17 -18.46
CA ASP A 319 9.29 10.77 -18.18
C ASP A 319 9.64 10.85 -16.68
N TYR A 320 8.69 10.55 -15.79
CA TYR A 320 8.85 10.68 -14.33
C TYR A 320 8.32 9.47 -13.56
N ILE A 321 8.90 9.23 -12.38
CA ILE A 321 8.44 8.24 -11.38
C ILE A 321 7.86 8.92 -10.12
N ASP A 322 8.18 10.19 -9.91
CA ASP A 322 7.64 11.04 -8.84
C ASP A 322 7.49 12.47 -9.34
N ALA A 323 6.78 13.32 -8.59
CA ALA A 323 6.48 14.69 -8.95
C ALA A 323 7.73 15.52 -9.34
N GLN A 324 8.89 15.24 -8.75
CA GLN A 324 10.16 15.89 -9.07
C GLN A 324 11.28 14.93 -9.51
N GLN A 325 10.99 13.63 -9.65
CA GLN A 325 11.99 12.65 -10.10
C GLN A 325 11.71 12.17 -11.52
N ALA A 326 12.59 12.57 -12.44
CA ALA A 326 12.64 12.02 -13.79
C ALA A 326 13.14 10.57 -13.79
N THR A 327 12.73 9.79 -14.79
CA THR A 327 13.34 8.49 -15.07
C THR A 327 14.83 8.66 -15.41
N ALA A 328 15.62 7.61 -15.22
CA ALA A 328 17.06 7.63 -15.52
C ALA A 328 17.35 7.92 -17.00
N ASN A 329 16.38 7.64 -17.89
CA ASN A 329 16.54 7.70 -19.34
C ASN A 329 15.83 8.90 -20.01
N SER A 330 14.89 9.58 -19.34
CA SER A 330 14.12 10.66 -19.99
C SER A 330 14.92 11.94 -20.19
N GLY A 331 15.84 12.26 -19.26
CA GLY A 331 16.53 13.55 -19.25
C GLY A 331 15.60 14.75 -19.02
N ALA A 332 14.35 14.50 -18.62
CA ALA A 332 13.36 15.54 -18.36
C ALA A 332 13.79 16.45 -17.20
N GLN A 333 13.33 17.69 -17.23
CA GLN A 333 13.61 18.73 -16.23
C GLN A 333 12.31 19.43 -15.88
N GLY A 334 12.06 19.70 -14.61
CA GLY A 334 10.81 20.31 -14.13
C GLY A 334 9.99 19.31 -13.31
N GLU A 335 8.67 19.51 -13.30
CA GLU A 335 7.73 18.74 -12.49
C GLU A 335 6.86 17.83 -13.36
N ALA A 336 6.56 16.64 -12.86
CA ALA A 336 5.71 15.66 -13.52
C ALA A 336 4.22 16.06 -13.50
N ILE A 337 3.84 16.85 -12.49
CA ILE A 337 2.45 17.24 -12.23
C ILE A 337 2.28 18.69 -12.66
N THR A 338 1.32 18.94 -13.53
CA THR A 338 0.99 20.30 -13.99
C THR A 338 -0.51 20.51 -13.93
N ASP A 339 -0.96 21.74 -13.65
CA ASP A 339 -2.38 22.05 -13.74
C ASP A 339 -2.90 21.81 -15.16
N ALA A 340 -4.05 21.14 -15.27
CA ALA A 340 -4.69 20.97 -16.56
C ALA A 340 -5.09 22.36 -17.08
N THR A 341 -4.57 22.74 -18.26
CA THR A 341 -4.84 24.06 -18.83
C THR A 341 -6.27 24.13 -19.35
N LEU A 342 -7.18 24.67 -18.54
CA LEU A 342 -8.59 24.87 -18.86
C LEU A 342 -8.86 26.37 -18.99
N SER A 343 -8.83 26.88 -20.23
CA SER A 343 -9.02 28.27 -20.66
C SER A 343 -8.95 29.37 -19.57
N GLU A 344 -10.08 29.69 -18.96
CA GLU A 344 -10.29 30.76 -17.95
C GLU A 344 -10.44 30.23 -16.52
N PHE A 345 -10.33 28.92 -16.32
CA PHE A 345 -10.51 28.28 -15.03
C PHE A 345 -9.18 28.13 -14.30
N ASN A 346 -9.19 28.55 -13.05
CA ASN A 346 -8.14 28.28 -12.09
C ASN A 346 -8.80 27.67 -10.86
N PHE A 347 -8.68 26.34 -10.71
CA PHE A 347 -9.24 25.62 -9.58
C PHE A 347 -8.18 25.48 -8.50
N SER A 348 -8.51 25.90 -7.28
CA SER A 348 -7.64 25.85 -6.10
C SER A 348 -8.33 25.10 -4.96
N PHE A 349 -7.57 24.72 -3.94
CA PHE A 349 -8.13 24.16 -2.70
C PHE A 349 -8.46 25.23 -1.65
N SER A 350 -8.42 26.51 -2.04
CA SER A 350 -8.72 27.60 -1.12
C SER A 350 -10.16 27.54 -0.61
N ALA A 351 -10.35 27.72 0.69
CA ALA A 351 -11.66 27.94 1.29
C ALA A 351 -12.22 29.36 1.01
N ALA A 352 -11.41 30.26 0.46
CA ALA A 352 -11.86 31.58 0.05
C ALA A 352 -12.86 31.51 -1.12
N LEU A 353 -13.55 32.63 -1.37
CA LEU A 353 -14.47 32.73 -2.49
C LEU A 353 -13.73 32.47 -3.82
N SER A 354 -14.10 31.39 -4.51
CA SER A 354 -13.51 31.05 -5.81
C SER A 354 -14.24 31.77 -6.94
N GLU A 355 -13.63 32.81 -7.52
CA GLU A 355 -14.24 33.59 -8.63
C GLU A 355 -14.55 32.75 -9.87
N THR A 356 -13.76 31.70 -10.12
CA THR A 356 -13.91 30.72 -11.20
C THR A 356 -14.87 29.59 -10.86
N GLY A 357 -15.41 29.56 -9.63
CA GLY A 357 -16.28 28.50 -9.12
C GLY A 357 -15.51 27.27 -8.65
N ARG A 358 -16.23 26.17 -8.40
CA ARG A 358 -15.68 24.90 -7.92
C ARG A 358 -16.05 23.76 -8.86
N ILE A 359 -15.14 22.80 -9.03
CA ILE A 359 -15.36 21.62 -9.86
C ILE A 359 -15.43 20.37 -9.01
N ASN A 360 -16.35 19.46 -9.33
CA ASN A 360 -16.43 18.15 -8.68
C ASN A 360 -16.05 16.99 -9.62
N HIS A 361 -16.32 17.13 -10.91
CA HIS A 361 -16.03 16.11 -11.91
C HIS A 361 -15.64 16.74 -13.24
N LEU A 362 -14.66 16.14 -13.92
CA LEU A 362 -14.24 16.48 -15.27
C LEU A 362 -14.07 15.18 -16.05
N TYR A 363 -14.77 15.06 -17.17
CA TYR A 363 -14.68 13.94 -18.09
C TYR A 363 -14.20 14.43 -19.46
N PRO A 364 -13.01 14.04 -19.93
CA PRO A 364 -12.57 14.32 -21.28
C PRO A 364 -13.40 13.49 -22.26
N LEU A 365 -13.92 14.13 -23.30
CA LEU A 365 -14.53 13.39 -24.40
C LEU A 365 -13.46 12.48 -25.04
N PRO A 366 -13.78 11.21 -25.40
CA PRO A 366 -12.81 10.27 -25.96
C PRO A 366 -12.46 10.58 -27.44
N ASP A 367 -12.10 11.83 -27.72
CA ASP A 367 -11.70 12.35 -29.02
C ASP A 367 -10.65 13.48 -28.86
N ASN A 368 -10.12 13.98 -29.98
CA ASN A 368 -9.10 15.04 -29.96
C ASN A 368 -9.69 16.46 -29.90
N SER A 369 -10.96 16.63 -29.53
CA SER A 369 -11.64 17.93 -29.59
C SER A 369 -11.29 18.89 -28.45
N GLN A 370 -10.64 18.40 -27.38
CA GLN A 370 -10.44 19.13 -26.12
C GLN A 370 -11.76 19.61 -25.51
N ARG A 371 -12.82 18.80 -25.65
CA ARG A 371 -14.10 19.02 -25.00
C ARG A 371 -14.19 18.18 -23.74
N PHE A 372 -14.84 18.74 -22.73
CA PHE A 372 -15.02 18.10 -21.43
C PHE A 372 -16.47 18.24 -20.96
N LEU A 373 -17.00 17.20 -20.34
CA LEU A 373 -18.14 17.35 -19.43
C LEU A 373 -17.60 17.75 -18.06
N MET A 374 -18.21 18.77 -17.46
CA MET A 374 -17.74 19.40 -16.26
C MET A 374 -18.90 19.60 -15.28
N SER A 375 -18.81 18.98 -14.10
CA SER A 375 -19.70 19.26 -12.97
C SER A 375 -19.16 20.46 -12.21
N TRP A 376 -19.81 21.61 -12.37
CA TRP A 376 -19.29 22.92 -11.97
C TRP A 376 -20.31 23.70 -11.14
N ASP A 377 -19.88 24.17 -9.96
CA ASP A 377 -20.59 25.14 -9.14
C ASP A 377 -20.07 26.54 -9.50
N LEU A 378 -20.89 27.29 -10.24
CA LEU A 378 -20.60 28.67 -10.61
C LEU A 378 -20.48 29.53 -9.34
N CYS A 379 -19.48 30.43 -9.31
CA CYS A 379 -19.31 31.38 -8.22
C CYS A 379 -20.57 32.24 -8.04
N ARG A 380 -21.22 32.07 -6.88
CA ARG A 380 -22.43 32.80 -6.49
C ARG A 380 -22.31 33.26 -5.05
N VAL A 381 -22.78 34.48 -4.79
CA VAL A 381 -22.78 35.11 -3.46
C VAL A 381 -24.17 35.62 -3.11
N VAL A 382 -24.46 35.70 -1.81
CA VAL A 382 -25.70 36.24 -1.25
C VAL A 382 -25.48 37.71 -0.88
N VAL A 383 -26.23 38.60 -1.52
CA VAL A 383 -26.20 40.04 -1.22
C VAL A 383 -27.61 40.56 -0.99
N ASN A 384 -27.91 41.02 0.23
CA ASN A 384 -29.24 41.43 0.66
C ASN A 384 -30.31 40.34 0.41
N ASP A 385 -30.02 39.10 0.83
CA ASP A 385 -30.88 37.92 0.65
C ASP A 385 -31.16 37.54 -0.83
N ILE A 386 -30.42 38.09 -1.79
CA ILE A 386 -30.51 37.74 -3.21
C ILE A 386 -29.22 37.07 -3.66
N ILE A 387 -29.34 35.89 -4.25
CA ILE A 387 -28.22 35.17 -4.88
C ILE A 387 -27.86 35.86 -6.19
N ARG A 388 -26.57 36.17 -6.38
CA ARG A 388 -26.02 36.77 -7.60
C ARG A 388 -24.72 36.08 -8.00
N ALA A 389 -24.46 36.00 -9.30
CA ALA A 389 -23.20 35.47 -9.82
C ALA A 389 -22.05 36.44 -9.53
N CYS A 390 -20.87 35.92 -9.18
CA CYS A 390 -19.72 36.73 -8.80
C CYS A 390 -19.24 37.66 -9.91
N GLY A 391 -19.33 37.26 -11.18
CA GLY A 391 -18.94 38.13 -12.30
C GLY A 391 -19.79 39.40 -12.46
N GLN A 392 -20.88 39.56 -11.68
CA GLN A 392 -21.66 40.81 -11.62
C GLN A 392 -21.04 41.86 -10.69
N PHE A 393 -19.93 41.55 -10.03
CA PHE A 393 -19.26 42.40 -9.04
C PHE A 393 -17.85 42.78 -9.51
N THR A 394 -17.32 43.90 -9.02
CA THR A 394 -15.90 44.26 -9.20
C THR A 394 -15.01 43.49 -8.22
N ALA A 395 -13.71 43.42 -8.49
CA ALA A 395 -12.75 42.76 -7.59
C ALA A 395 -12.79 43.34 -6.16
N GLU A 396 -12.98 44.66 -6.01
CA GLU A 396 -13.10 45.30 -4.70
C GLU A 396 -14.39 44.92 -3.97
N GLN A 397 -15.47 44.63 -4.72
CA GLN A 397 -16.72 44.17 -4.12
C GLN A 397 -16.62 42.72 -3.69
N LEU A 398 -15.96 41.86 -4.48
CA LEU A 398 -15.72 40.45 -4.15
C LEU A 398 -14.74 40.26 -2.99
N ALA A 399 -13.90 41.27 -2.71
CA ALA A 399 -12.98 41.30 -1.57
C ALA A 399 -13.64 41.76 -0.24
N ASP A 400 -14.96 41.97 -0.20
CA ASP A 400 -15.67 42.31 1.04
C ASP A 400 -15.81 41.06 1.94
N ASP A 401 -15.19 41.09 3.11
CA ASP A 401 -15.24 40.01 4.12
C ASP A 401 -16.68 39.67 4.59
N ASN A 402 -17.67 40.52 4.31
CA ASN A 402 -19.08 40.26 4.66
C ASN A 402 -19.85 39.51 3.56
N LEU A 403 -19.24 39.22 2.41
CA LEU A 403 -19.87 38.41 1.37
C LEU A 403 -20.00 36.96 1.83
N ILE A 404 -21.23 36.47 1.77
CA ILE A 404 -21.54 35.08 2.06
C ILE A 404 -21.63 34.32 0.74
N GLN A 405 -20.85 33.26 0.58
CA GLN A 405 -20.97 32.36 -0.56
C GLN A 405 -22.36 31.69 -0.53
N ALA A 406 -23.01 31.61 -1.69
CA ALA A 406 -24.29 30.92 -1.82
C ALA A 406 -24.09 29.39 -1.70
N ASP A 407 -25.15 28.68 -1.30
CA ASP A 407 -25.11 27.23 -1.22
C ASP A 407 -24.72 26.59 -2.57
N PRO A 408 -23.87 25.56 -2.58
CA PRO A 408 -23.37 24.96 -3.81
C PRO A 408 -24.48 24.45 -4.75
N LEU A 409 -24.29 24.63 -6.06
CA LEU A 409 -25.18 24.16 -7.12
C LEU A 409 -24.32 23.67 -8.28
N TYR A 410 -23.97 22.39 -8.26
CA TYR A 410 -23.17 21.78 -9.32
C TYR A 410 -24.05 21.46 -10.51
N GLU A 411 -23.89 22.22 -11.59
CA GLU A 411 -24.55 21.98 -12.87
C GLU A 411 -23.61 21.24 -13.81
N LEU A 412 -24.17 20.53 -14.81
CA LEU A 412 -23.38 19.88 -15.84
C LEU A 412 -23.20 20.83 -17.01
N TRP A 413 -21.94 21.12 -17.32
CA TRP A 413 -21.53 21.95 -18.44
C TRP A 413 -20.70 21.14 -19.41
N LEU A 414 -20.86 21.45 -20.69
CA LEU A 414 -19.91 21.06 -21.70
C LEU A 414 -18.97 22.23 -21.94
N LEU A 415 -17.69 22.02 -21.66
CA LEU A 415 -16.61 22.94 -21.95
C LEU A 415 -15.95 22.53 -23.26
N ASN A 416 -15.86 23.44 -24.24
CA ASN A 416 -14.95 23.33 -25.38
C ASN A 416 -13.74 24.22 -25.10
N ASN A 417 -12.65 23.60 -24.65
CA ASN A 417 -11.46 24.29 -24.20
C ASN A 417 -10.72 25.00 -25.36
N ALA A 418 -10.69 24.36 -26.53
CA ALA A 418 -10.01 24.89 -27.71
C ALA A 418 -10.61 26.22 -28.20
N ASN A 419 -11.93 26.37 -28.10
CA ASN A 419 -12.65 27.57 -28.54
C ASN A 419 -13.09 28.48 -27.39
N ASN A 420 -12.83 28.08 -26.15
CA ASN A 420 -13.27 28.76 -24.93
C ASN A 420 -14.79 29.05 -24.95
N THR A 421 -15.59 28.00 -25.16
CA THR A 421 -17.06 28.08 -25.14
C THR A 421 -17.62 27.06 -24.16
N GLN A 422 -18.78 27.39 -23.58
CA GLN A 422 -19.44 26.60 -22.54
C GLN A 422 -20.92 26.47 -22.88
N GLN A 423 -21.48 25.28 -22.70
CA GLN A 423 -22.90 25.01 -22.90
C GLN A 423 -23.47 24.29 -21.69
N LEU A 424 -24.59 24.79 -21.15
CA LEU A 424 -25.33 24.09 -20.10
C LEU A 424 -25.93 22.79 -20.66
N VAL A 425 -25.67 21.69 -19.96
CA VAL A 425 -26.16 20.35 -20.31
C VAL A 425 -27.29 19.93 -19.38
N ALA A 426 -27.11 20.10 -18.07
CA ALA A 426 -28.13 19.78 -17.07
C ALA A 426 -28.00 20.71 -15.85
N SER A 427 -29.14 21.17 -15.35
CA SER A 427 -29.23 21.87 -14.07
C SER A 427 -29.61 20.89 -12.96
N THR A 428 -29.20 21.20 -11.74
CA THR A 428 -29.52 20.46 -10.53
C THR A 428 -30.38 21.27 -9.58
N THR A 429 -30.74 20.69 -8.43
CA THR A 429 -31.42 21.39 -7.34
C THR A 429 -30.48 21.63 -6.16
N GLN A 430 -30.81 22.59 -5.31
CA GLN A 430 -30.06 22.85 -4.09
C GLN A 430 -30.00 21.58 -3.21
N GLY A 431 -28.82 21.26 -2.68
CA GLY A 431 -28.59 20.03 -1.90
C GLY A 431 -28.24 18.79 -2.73
N THR A 432 -28.19 18.91 -4.06
CA THR A 432 -27.75 17.83 -4.95
C THR A 432 -26.43 18.17 -5.65
N VAL A 433 -25.63 17.13 -5.94
CA VAL A 433 -24.36 17.24 -6.66
C VAL A 433 -24.33 16.23 -7.81
N LEU A 434 -23.68 16.60 -8.91
CA LEU A 434 -23.36 15.65 -9.97
C LEU A 434 -21.99 15.03 -9.69
N THR A 435 -21.96 13.77 -9.29
CA THR A 435 -20.72 13.11 -8.85
C THR A 435 -19.87 12.61 -10.00
N GLU A 436 -20.51 12.12 -11.07
CA GLU A 436 -19.85 11.61 -12.28
C GLU A 436 -20.70 11.88 -13.51
N SER A 437 -20.05 12.03 -14.65
CA SER A 437 -20.72 12.19 -15.95
C SER A 437 -19.85 11.66 -17.09
N VAL A 438 -20.47 11.09 -18.11
CA VAL A 438 -19.82 10.52 -19.30
C VAL A 438 -20.65 10.78 -20.56
N VAL A 439 -20.00 10.73 -21.72
CA VAL A 439 -20.66 10.73 -23.03
C VAL A 439 -20.57 9.33 -23.63
N MET A 440 -21.69 8.77 -24.04
CA MET A 440 -21.75 7.49 -24.74
C MET A 440 -21.44 7.67 -26.23
N GLN A 441 -20.19 8.00 -26.54
CA GLN A 441 -19.68 8.14 -27.91
C GLN A 441 -18.57 7.12 -28.21
N PRO A 442 -18.42 6.68 -29.47
CA PRO A 442 -17.28 5.86 -29.86
C PRO A 442 -15.96 6.59 -29.59
N SER A 443 -14.97 5.87 -29.07
CA SER A 443 -13.62 6.39 -28.89
C SER A 443 -12.96 6.63 -30.24
N ALA A 444 -12.31 7.79 -30.40
CA ALA A 444 -11.47 8.06 -31.57
C ALA A 444 -10.13 7.29 -31.52
N GLN A 445 -9.75 6.81 -30.32
CA GLN A 445 -8.53 6.02 -30.08
C GLN A 445 -8.93 4.68 -29.45
N PRO A 446 -9.12 3.62 -30.25
CA PRO A 446 -9.41 2.30 -29.70
C PRO A 446 -8.22 1.79 -28.88
N LYS A 447 -8.49 1.11 -27.77
CA LYS A 447 -7.45 0.52 -26.92
C LYS A 447 -6.79 -0.66 -27.63
N THR A 448 -5.47 -0.79 -27.45
CA THR A 448 -4.71 -1.91 -27.99
C THR A 448 -5.07 -3.19 -27.24
N PHE A 449 -5.32 -4.28 -27.96
CA PHE A 449 -5.52 -5.59 -27.35
C PHE A 449 -4.17 -6.21 -26.95
N ILE A 450 -4.05 -6.59 -25.68
CA ILE A 450 -2.95 -7.43 -25.16
C ILE A 450 -3.56 -8.79 -24.82
N ALA A 451 -3.05 -9.84 -25.45
CA ALA A 451 -3.46 -11.20 -25.13
C ALA A 451 -2.83 -11.65 -23.82
N ASP A 452 -3.54 -12.49 -23.06
CA ASP A 452 -2.99 -13.16 -21.89
C ASP A 452 -1.75 -13.97 -22.29
N LYS A 453 -0.70 -13.91 -21.47
CA LYS A 453 0.54 -14.66 -21.69
C LYS A 453 0.26 -16.17 -21.69
N VAL A 454 0.91 -16.90 -22.59
CA VAL A 454 0.68 -18.33 -22.77
C VAL A 454 1.74 -19.13 -22.02
N VAL A 455 1.29 -20.06 -21.19
CA VAL A 455 2.15 -21.01 -20.48
C VAL A 455 2.90 -21.91 -21.47
N GLY A 456 4.22 -22.00 -21.30
CA GLY A 456 5.14 -22.72 -22.18
C GLY A 456 5.65 -21.88 -23.37
N ASN A 457 5.22 -20.63 -23.50
CA ASN A 457 5.75 -19.68 -24.49
C ASN A 457 6.31 -18.44 -23.78
N GLU A 458 5.45 -17.63 -23.16
CA GLU A 458 5.86 -16.44 -22.41
C GLU A 458 5.97 -16.67 -20.90
N LEU A 459 5.27 -17.66 -20.35
CA LEU A 459 5.37 -18.07 -18.95
C LEU A 459 6.02 -19.45 -18.85
N ASP A 460 6.86 -19.66 -17.84
CA ASP A 460 7.50 -20.94 -17.62
C ASP A 460 6.46 -22.01 -17.23
N SER A 461 6.45 -23.11 -17.98
CA SER A 461 5.44 -24.16 -17.81
C SER A 461 5.62 -24.99 -16.54
N GLN A 462 6.87 -25.16 -16.08
CA GLN A 462 7.15 -25.93 -14.87
C GLN A 462 6.77 -25.10 -13.65
N LEU A 463 7.23 -23.86 -13.58
CA LEU A 463 6.87 -22.92 -12.52
C LEU A 463 5.35 -22.72 -12.43
N SER A 464 4.66 -22.59 -13.57
CA SER A 464 3.21 -22.45 -13.59
C SER A 464 2.49 -23.67 -13.00
N GLN A 465 2.92 -24.89 -13.34
CA GLN A 465 2.37 -26.13 -12.78
C GLN A 465 2.65 -26.28 -11.28
N GLU A 466 3.80 -25.77 -10.83
CA GLU A 466 4.20 -25.72 -9.43
C GLU A 466 3.57 -24.54 -8.68
N LEU A 467 2.69 -23.72 -9.28
CA LEU A 467 2.13 -22.50 -8.67
C LEU A 467 3.20 -21.53 -8.14
N ALA A 468 4.31 -21.45 -8.87
CA ALA A 468 5.48 -20.66 -8.53
C ALA A 468 5.81 -19.64 -9.62
N GLY A 469 6.57 -18.62 -9.26
CA GLY A 469 7.29 -17.74 -10.18
C GLY A 469 8.77 -17.74 -9.84
N SER A 470 9.54 -16.85 -10.48
CA SER A 470 10.94 -16.63 -10.12
C SER A 470 11.28 -15.17 -9.94
N ILE A 471 12.15 -14.88 -8.98
CA ILE A 471 12.72 -13.54 -8.77
C ILE A 471 14.19 -13.60 -9.17
N HIS A 472 14.59 -12.69 -10.06
CA HIS A 472 15.97 -12.46 -10.48
C HIS A 472 16.41 -11.07 -10.02
N ILE A 473 17.40 -10.98 -9.14
CA ILE A 473 18.06 -9.72 -8.76
C ILE A 473 19.43 -9.72 -9.43
N ARG A 474 19.70 -8.77 -10.33
CA ARG A 474 20.98 -8.73 -11.07
C ARG A 474 22.17 -8.51 -10.14
N SER A 475 22.03 -7.65 -9.11
CA SER A 475 22.97 -7.63 -7.99
C SER A 475 22.37 -6.95 -6.76
N VAL A 476 22.47 -7.58 -5.59
CA VAL A 476 22.10 -6.95 -4.31
C VAL A 476 23.05 -5.82 -3.89
N TYR A 477 24.17 -5.64 -4.60
CA TYR A 477 25.12 -4.57 -4.36
C TYR A 477 24.83 -3.31 -5.18
N ASP A 478 23.92 -3.42 -6.15
CA ASP A 478 23.42 -2.32 -6.96
C ASP A 478 22.41 -1.53 -6.13
N PHE A 479 22.76 -0.30 -5.74
CA PHE A 479 21.84 0.64 -5.15
C PHE A 479 21.63 1.79 -6.13
N ASP A 480 20.55 1.70 -6.90
CA ASP A 480 20.12 2.70 -7.88
C ASP A 480 21.18 3.03 -8.95
N GLY A 481 21.83 1.99 -9.47
CA GLY A 481 22.92 2.10 -10.44
C GLY A 481 24.28 2.41 -9.81
N VAL A 482 24.39 2.39 -8.48
CA VAL A 482 25.64 2.64 -7.75
C VAL A 482 26.13 1.38 -7.05
N ASP A 483 27.39 1.02 -7.28
CA ASP A 483 28.03 -0.11 -6.62
C ASP A 483 28.38 0.22 -5.16
N SER A 484 27.56 -0.31 -4.24
CA SER A 484 27.74 -0.16 -2.79
C SER A 484 29.04 -0.80 -2.25
N THR A 485 29.71 -1.63 -3.06
CA THR A 485 30.93 -2.34 -2.70
C THR A 485 32.20 -1.70 -3.24
N THR A 486 32.11 -0.49 -3.81
CA THR A 486 33.28 0.24 -4.33
C THR A 486 34.41 0.37 -3.30
N SER A 487 34.08 0.55 -2.00
CA SER A 487 35.05 0.60 -0.90
C SER A 487 35.75 -0.75 -0.62
N ALA A 488 35.11 -1.86 -1.01
CA ALA A 488 35.63 -3.22 -0.93
C ALA A 488 36.25 -3.69 -2.27
N GLY A 489 36.50 -2.79 -3.23
CA GLY A 489 37.11 -3.10 -4.52
C GLY A 489 36.13 -3.31 -5.69
N GLY A 490 34.82 -3.21 -5.42
CA GLY A 490 33.75 -3.28 -6.41
C GLY A 490 33.43 -4.70 -6.90
N LEU A 491 32.37 -4.80 -7.70
CA LEU A 491 31.79 -6.08 -8.15
C LEU A 491 32.79 -7.01 -8.85
N THR A 492 33.71 -6.45 -9.63
CA THR A 492 34.74 -7.24 -10.32
C THR A 492 35.67 -7.97 -9.35
N LEU A 493 35.95 -7.39 -8.18
CA LEU A 493 36.76 -8.05 -7.17
C LEU A 493 35.95 -9.13 -6.43
N LEU A 494 34.72 -8.80 -6.02
CA LEU A 494 33.86 -9.71 -5.27
C LEU A 494 33.47 -10.96 -6.09
N SER A 495 33.29 -10.81 -7.40
CA SER A 495 32.96 -11.91 -8.31
C SER A 495 34.14 -12.85 -8.62
N ASP A 496 35.37 -12.55 -8.19
CA ASP A 496 36.54 -13.40 -8.38
C ASP A 496 36.84 -14.22 -7.10
N PRO A 497 36.53 -15.53 -7.07
CA PRO A 497 36.71 -16.36 -5.88
C PRO A 497 38.18 -16.55 -5.44
N SER A 498 39.15 -16.20 -6.29
CA SER A 498 40.57 -16.22 -5.94
C SER A 498 41.03 -14.95 -5.21
N GLN A 499 40.28 -13.85 -5.36
CA GLN A 499 40.56 -12.57 -4.73
C GLN A 499 39.68 -12.31 -3.51
N THR A 500 38.41 -12.73 -3.56
CA THR A 500 37.45 -12.57 -2.48
C THR A 500 36.90 -13.94 -2.07
N PRO A 501 37.45 -14.54 -0.98
CA PRO A 501 36.86 -15.71 -0.35
C PRO A 501 35.42 -15.45 0.10
N ALA A 502 34.58 -16.47 0.12
CA ALA A 502 33.16 -16.33 0.43
C ALA A 502 32.89 -15.71 1.82
N VAL A 503 33.77 -15.97 2.79
CA VAL A 503 33.69 -15.39 4.15
C VAL A 503 33.77 -13.85 4.16
N ASP A 504 34.41 -13.26 3.15
CA ASP A 504 34.61 -11.81 3.03
C ASP A 504 33.50 -11.11 2.23
N LEU A 505 32.56 -11.87 1.64
CA LEU A 505 31.42 -11.30 0.91
C LEU A 505 30.43 -10.63 1.89
N PRO A 506 30.08 -9.34 1.71
CA PRO A 506 29.20 -8.62 2.65
C PRO A 506 27.77 -9.15 2.73
N ALA A 507 27.25 -9.64 1.59
CA ALA A 507 25.92 -10.23 1.47
C ALA A 507 26.08 -11.71 1.11
N ARG A 508 25.42 -12.59 1.85
CA ARG A 508 25.63 -14.04 1.76
C ARG A 508 24.38 -14.81 1.43
N PHE A 509 23.25 -14.39 1.98
CA PHE A 509 21.99 -15.12 1.83
C PHE A 509 20.83 -14.15 1.61
N LEU A 510 19.81 -14.61 0.91
CA LEU A 510 18.54 -13.95 0.75
C LEU A 510 17.50 -14.69 1.60
N ARG A 511 16.69 -13.97 2.37
CA ARG A 511 15.48 -14.47 3.04
C ARG A 511 14.26 -13.90 2.35
N ILE A 512 13.28 -14.76 2.08
CA ILE A 512 11.96 -14.38 1.59
C ILE A 512 10.97 -14.41 2.75
N VAL A 513 10.21 -13.33 2.91
CA VAL A 513 9.20 -13.14 3.97
C VAL A 513 7.86 -12.86 3.31
N ARG A 514 6.78 -13.33 3.92
CA ARG A 514 5.41 -13.07 3.48
C ARG A 514 4.64 -12.31 4.55
N GLY A 515 3.74 -11.43 4.13
CA GLY A 515 2.72 -10.86 4.99
C GLY A 515 1.56 -11.84 5.23
N VAL A 516 1.15 -12.00 6.49
CA VAL A 516 -0.01 -12.82 6.83
C VAL A 516 -1.29 -11.99 6.66
N PRO A 517 -2.26 -12.42 5.83
CA PRO A 517 -3.53 -11.73 5.69
C PRO A 517 -4.32 -11.77 7.01
N MET A 518 -4.72 -10.61 7.53
CA MET A 518 -5.42 -10.52 8.81
C MET A 518 -6.90 -10.86 8.66
N PRO A 519 -7.43 -11.78 9.48
CA PRO A 519 -8.87 -12.06 9.49
C PRO A 519 -9.66 -10.91 10.14
N PRO A 520 -10.95 -10.81 9.82
CA PRO A 520 -11.89 -10.00 10.58
C PRO A 520 -12.16 -10.60 11.97
N ASP A 521 -12.61 -9.77 12.90
CA ASP A 521 -12.74 -10.13 14.32
C ASP A 521 -13.83 -11.21 14.58
N ASP A 522 -14.81 -11.34 13.68
CA ASP A 522 -15.83 -12.41 13.67
C ASP A 522 -15.24 -13.80 13.37
N VAL A 523 -14.18 -13.85 12.56
CA VAL A 523 -13.41 -15.07 12.27
C VAL A 523 -12.41 -15.32 13.39
N ARG A 524 -11.67 -14.29 13.79
CA ARG A 524 -10.68 -14.36 14.88
C ARG A 524 -10.37 -12.97 15.41
N ASP A 525 -10.85 -12.68 16.61
CA ASP A 525 -10.40 -11.53 17.40
C ASP A 525 -8.93 -11.73 17.85
N ILE A 526 -8.05 -10.83 17.41
CA ILE A 526 -6.62 -10.86 17.68
C ILE A 526 -6.26 -9.73 18.63
N ALA A 527 -5.89 -10.11 19.86
CA ALA A 527 -5.43 -9.17 20.86
C ALA A 527 -4.11 -8.51 20.44
N ASN A 528 -3.92 -7.23 20.78
CA ASN A 528 -2.68 -6.53 20.46
C ASN A 528 -1.42 -7.20 21.07
N THR A 529 -1.60 -7.92 22.18
CA THR A 529 -0.54 -8.71 22.81
C THR A 529 -0.02 -9.85 21.93
N ASP A 530 -0.82 -10.37 21.01
CA ASP A 530 -0.44 -11.50 20.14
C ASP A 530 0.62 -11.10 19.10
N PHE A 531 0.66 -9.80 18.73
CA PHE A 531 1.75 -9.27 17.90
C PHE A 531 3.06 -9.10 18.69
N GLY A 532 2.99 -8.94 20.01
CA GLY A 532 4.13 -8.67 20.88
C GLY A 532 4.36 -7.18 21.17
N ARG A 533 5.61 -6.72 21.20
CA ARG A 533 5.98 -5.33 21.53
C ARG A 533 5.41 -4.33 20.52
N SER A 534 5.29 -4.70 19.25
CA SER A 534 4.84 -3.82 18.18
C SER A 534 3.96 -4.59 17.20
N ASN A 535 2.89 -3.94 16.75
CA ASN A 535 2.01 -4.43 15.70
C ASN A 535 2.24 -3.70 14.35
N ASN A 536 3.27 -2.85 14.23
CA ASN A 536 3.52 -2.05 13.02
C ASN A 536 3.77 -2.89 11.75
N GLN A 537 4.19 -4.14 11.92
CA GLN A 537 4.40 -5.08 10.83
C GLN A 537 3.32 -6.18 10.80
N LEU A 538 2.26 -6.09 11.60
CA LEU A 538 1.30 -7.18 11.79
C LEU A 538 2.02 -8.52 12.01
N MET A 539 1.55 -9.62 11.40
CA MET A 539 2.19 -10.94 11.47
C MET A 539 2.98 -11.28 10.18
N ARG A 540 4.07 -12.05 10.32
CA ARG A 540 5.00 -12.40 9.23
C ARG A 540 5.40 -13.87 9.28
N GLU A 541 5.54 -14.47 8.11
CA GLU A 541 6.02 -15.86 7.93
C GLU A 541 7.26 -15.84 7.03
N ILE A 542 8.21 -16.76 7.26
CA ILE A 542 9.40 -16.90 6.43
C ILE A 542 9.14 -17.97 5.37
N ILE A 543 9.34 -17.64 4.10
CA ILE A 543 9.14 -18.56 2.96
C ILE A 543 10.41 -19.36 2.67
N GLY A 544 11.57 -18.88 3.13
CA GLY A 544 12.82 -19.63 3.13
C GLY A 544 14.02 -18.80 2.71
N TYR A 545 15.11 -19.50 2.42
CA TYR A 545 16.44 -18.94 2.24
C TYR A 545 17.10 -19.45 0.96
N SER A 546 17.94 -18.61 0.35
CA SER A 546 18.82 -18.97 -0.76
C SER A 546 20.19 -18.31 -0.60
N PRO A 547 21.30 -18.92 -1.05
CA PRO A 547 22.57 -18.21 -1.16
C PRO A 547 22.48 -17.05 -2.17
N ILE A 548 23.31 -16.04 -1.95
CA ILE A 548 23.59 -14.95 -2.89
C ILE A 548 24.93 -15.27 -3.57
N GLN A 549 24.99 -15.11 -4.89
CA GLN A 549 26.18 -15.42 -5.67
C GLN A 549 27.27 -14.35 -5.47
N PRO A 550 28.56 -14.64 -5.76
CA PRO A 550 29.66 -13.70 -5.50
C PRO A 550 29.54 -12.32 -6.18
N ASP A 551 28.93 -12.24 -7.37
CA ASP A 551 28.59 -10.97 -8.04
C ASP A 551 27.33 -10.28 -7.47
N GLY A 552 26.83 -10.75 -6.33
CA GLY A 552 25.61 -10.27 -5.68
C GLY A 552 24.32 -10.71 -6.36
N SER A 553 24.37 -11.48 -7.45
CA SER A 553 23.15 -11.89 -8.16
C SER A 553 22.39 -12.98 -7.41
N VAL A 554 21.07 -13.01 -7.62
CA VAL A 554 20.17 -14.03 -7.08
C VAL A 554 19.13 -14.38 -8.13
N LYS A 555 18.85 -15.66 -8.34
CA LYS A 555 17.74 -16.12 -9.17
C LYS A 555 17.10 -17.34 -8.53
N ILE A 556 15.88 -17.17 -8.03
CA ILE A 556 15.24 -18.14 -7.13
C ILE A 556 13.78 -18.40 -7.51
N LYS A 557 13.32 -19.61 -7.26
CA LYS A 557 11.91 -19.99 -7.28
C LYS A 557 11.19 -19.46 -6.04
N VAL A 558 10.03 -18.85 -6.23
CA VAL A 558 9.17 -18.35 -5.15
C VAL A 558 7.70 -18.72 -5.39
N PRO A 559 6.88 -18.87 -4.35
CA PRO A 559 5.44 -19.09 -4.54
C PRO A 559 4.78 -17.88 -5.22
N ALA A 560 3.84 -18.17 -6.13
CA ALA A 560 3.08 -17.15 -6.85
C ALA A 560 1.80 -16.74 -6.10
N ASN A 561 1.18 -15.64 -6.51
CA ASN A 561 -0.11 -15.14 -6.01
C ASN A 561 -0.15 -14.85 -4.49
N ILE A 562 1.00 -14.53 -3.89
CA ILE A 562 1.10 -14.14 -2.48
C ILE A 562 2.02 -12.91 -2.32
N PRO A 563 1.80 -12.07 -1.29
CA PRO A 563 2.61 -10.89 -1.04
C PRO A 563 3.96 -11.24 -0.39
N LEU A 564 5.04 -11.01 -1.13
CA LEU A 564 6.42 -11.32 -0.75
C LEU A 564 7.24 -10.06 -0.47
N ALA A 565 8.21 -10.20 0.42
CA ALA A 565 9.23 -9.21 0.71
C ALA A 565 10.60 -9.91 0.86
N ILE A 566 11.67 -9.14 0.64
CA ILE A 566 13.04 -9.64 0.61
C ILE A 566 13.87 -9.12 1.79
N SER A 567 14.84 -9.90 2.23
CA SER A 567 15.83 -9.50 3.22
C SER A 567 17.20 -10.05 2.84
N ILE A 568 18.16 -9.16 2.63
CA ILE A 568 19.55 -9.54 2.37
C ILE A 568 20.23 -9.81 3.72
N LEU A 569 20.98 -10.89 3.82
CA LEU A 569 21.59 -11.35 5.06
C LEU A 569 23.12 -11.44 4.95
N ASP A 570 23.80 -11.26 6.08
CA ASP A 570 25.23 -11.54 6.21
C ASP A 570 25.49 -13.02 6.52
N ILE A 571 26.77 -13.36 6.77
CA ILE A 571 27.22 -14.72 7.08
C ILE A 571 26.58 -15.33 8.34
N ASN A 572 26.08 -14.51 9.26
CA ASN A 572 25.44 -14.95 10.50
C ASN A 572 23.92 -15.09 10.34
N GLY A 573 23.38 -14.83 9.15
CA GLY A 573 21.94 -14.84 8.88
C GLY A 573 21.19 -13.62 9.42
N GLN A 574 21.92 -12.53 9.73
CA GLN A 574 21.32 -11.27 10.18
C GLN A 574 21.01 -10.38 8.99
N ARG A 575 19.82 -9.76 8.97
CA ARG A 575 19.47 -8.81 7.90
C ARG A 575 20.44 -7.65 7.86
N ILE A 576 20.98 -7.39 6.67
CA ILE A 576 21.78 -6.22 6.35
C ILE A 576 20.89 -5.15 5.73
N GLY A 577 20.98 -3.92 6.23
CA GLY A 577 20.16 -2.81 5.77
C GLY A 577 18.73 -2.77 6.34
N GLY A 578 17.91 -1.92 5.71
CA GLY A 578 16.51 -1.72 6.09
C GLY A 578 15.62 -2.90 5.71
N ARG A 579 14.35 -2.82 6.12
CA ARG A 579 13.31 -3.74 5.64
C ARG A 579 12.91 -3.36 4.23
N HIS A 580 12.59 -4.36 3.42
CA HIS A 580 11.81 -4.14 2.21
C HIS A 580 10.37 -3.82 2.63
N SER A 581 9.87 -2.64 2.27
CA SER A 581 8.56 -2.12 2.71
C SER A 581 7.55 -2.03 1.57
N GLN A 582 7.64 -2.95 0.61
CA GLN A 582 6.70 -3.09 -0.49
C GLN A 582 6.36 -4.58 -0.69
N TRP A 583 5.11 -4.88 -1.07
CA TRP A 583 4.72 -6.22 -1.44
C TRP A 583 5.05 -6.49 -2.92
N ILE A 584 5.78 -7.58 -3.16
CA ILE A 584 6.04 -8.17 -4.46
C ILE A 584 5.07 -9.32 -4.67
N THR A 585 4.46 -9.39 -5.86
CA THR A 585 3.55 -10.48 -6.23
C THR A 585 3.88 -10.94 -7.65
N LEU A 586 3.85 -12.25 -7.90
CA LEU A 586 4.08 -12.82 -9.22
C LEU A 586 2.91 -13.71 -9.64
N THR A 587 2.66 -13.78 -10.93
CA THR A 587 1.74 -14.76 -11.55
C THR A 587 2.45 -16.11 -11.72
N PRO A 588 1.76 -17.27 -11.65
CA PRO A 588 2.40 -18.57 -11.88
C PRO A 588 3.09 -18.65 -13.25
N GLY A 589 4.37 -19.02 -13.25
CA GLY A 589 5.23 -19.07 -14.44
C GLY A 589 5.94 -17.77 -14.78
N GLU A 590 5.70 -16.69 -14.04
CA GLU A 590 6.33 -15.39 -14.27
C GLU A 590 7.75 -15.31 -13.69
N THR A 591 8.61 -14.55 -14.36
CA THR A 591 9.91 -14.13 -13.84
C THR A 591 9.91 -12.62 -13.65
N LEU A 592 10.10 -12.17 -12.41
CA LEU A 592 10.33 -10.77 -12.08
C LEU A 592 11.84 -10.51 -12.03
N GLU A 593 12.32 -9.58 -12.84
CA GLU A 593 13.70 -9.10 -12.76
C GLU A 593 13.80 -7.76 -12.04
N CYS A 594 14.76 -7.64 -11.14
CA CYS A 594 15.17 -6.43 -10.46
C CYS A 594 16.63 -6.14 -10.81
N THR A 595 16.95 -4.90 -11.21
CA THR A 595 18.36 -4.49 -11.42
C THR A 595 19.15 -4.56 -10.11
N GLY A 596 18.54 -4.13 -9.00
CA GLY A 596 19.25 -3.91 -7.75
C GLY A 596 18.32 -3.77 -6.56
N CYS A 597 18.82 -3.07 -5.55
CA CYS A 597 18.16 -2.66 -4.33
C CYS A 597 18.09 -1.13 -4.26
N HIS A 598 17.38 -0.62 -3.26
CA HIS A 598 17.19 0.82 -3.04
C HIS A 598 17.05 1.06 -1.52
N THR A 599 17.12 2.31 -1.07
CA THR A 599 16.93 2.68 0.35
C THR A 599 15.73 3.59 0.51
N ALA A 600 15.04 3.56 1.65
CA ALA A 600 13.84 4.37 1.86
C ALA A 600 14.02 5.89 1.66
N ASN A 601 15.25 6.40 1.66
CA ASN A 601 15.56 7.82 1.43
C ASN A 601 16.00 8.15 0.00
N SER A 602 16.23 7.13 -0.84
CA SER A 602 16.54 7.38 -2.23
C SER A 602 15.25 7.75 -2.95
N GLN A 603 15.36 8.64 -3.93
CA GLN A 603 14.25 9.04 -4.78
C GLN A 603 14.47 8.53 -6.20
N LEU A 604 15.54 7.78 -6.45
CA LEU A 604 15.86 7.32 -7.79
C LEU A 604 14.85 6.25 -8.24
N PRO A 605 14.53 6.15 -9.55
CA PRO A 605 13.58 5.17 -10.02
C PRO A 605 14.02 3.74 -9.67
N HIS A 606 13.11 2.97 -9.08
CA HIS A 606 13.33 1.59 -8.67
C HIS A 606 12.06 0.76 -8.91
N GLY A 607 12.23 -0.53 -9.24
CA GLY A 607 11.11 -1.44 -9.45
C GLY A 607 10.40 -1.28 -10.80
N ARG A 608 10.90 -0.39 -11.67
CA ARG A 608 10.42 -0.16 -13.04
C ARG A 608 11.61 -0.23 -14.00
N LEU A 609 11.74 -1.34 -14.73
CA LEU A 609 12.92 -1.70 -15.51
C LEU A 609 13.29 -0.65 -16.59
N ASP A 610 12.30 -0.05 -17.26
CA ASP A 610 12.53 0.96 -18.29
C ASP A 610 12.88 2.35 -17.73
N ALA A 611 12.56 2.60 -16.46
CA ALA A 611 12.75 3.90 -15.80
C ALA A 611 14.04 4.00 -14.97
N GLN A 612 14.59 2.88 -14.50
CA GLN A 612 15.75 2.87 -13.60
C GLN A 612 17.09 2.94 -14.32
N ALA A 613 18.15 3.17 -13.54
CA ALA A 613 19.51 3.15 -14.05
C ALA A 613 19.89 1.76 -14.57
N ALA A 614 20.84 1.72 -15.51
CA ALA A 614 21.42 0.46 -15.97
C ALA A 614 22.10 -0.27 -14.80
N SER A 615 22.01 -1.60 -14.79
CA SER A 615 22.61 -2.39 -13.74
C SER A 615 24.13 -2.23 -13.69
N ILE A 616 24.68 -2.20 -12.48
CA ILE A 616 26.13 -2.31 -12.25
C ILE A 616 26.66 -3.70 -12.61
N ASN A 617 25.79 -4.71 -12.69
CA ASN A 617 26.13 -6.08 -13.09
C ASN A 617 25.73 -6.33 -14.55
N PRO A 618 26.63 -6.03 -15.52
CA PRO A 618 26.38 -6.30 -16.93
C PRO A 618 26.42 -7.80 -17.26
N GLY A 619 26.77 -8.66 -16.29
CA GLY A 619 26.97 -10.08 -16.49
C GLY A 619 28.29 -10.42 -17.19
N ALA A 620 28.41 -11.68 -17.60
CA ALA A 620 29.63 -12.21 -18.19
C ALA A 620 29.89 -11.70 -19.62
N ALA A 621 31.16 -11.71 -20.04
CA ALA A 621 31.52 -11.53 -21.44
C ALA A 621 31.03 -12.69 -22.34
N GLY A 622 30.75 -13.86 -21.75
CA GLY A 622 30.27 -15.07 -22.42
C GLY A 622 31.38 -15.95 -23.02
N GLY A 623 31.12 -17.26 -23.10
CA GLY A 623 31.97 -18.22 -23.81
C GLY A 623 33.23 -18.69 -23.05
N SER A 624 33.42 -18.20 -21.82
CA SER A 624 34.42 -18.69 -20.86
C SER A 624 33.88 -18.52 -19.44
N ALA A 625 34.40 -19.31 -18.49
CA ALA A 625 34.10 -19.12 -17.07
C ALA A 625 34.41 -17.69 -16.59
N TYR A 626 33.77 -17.28 -15.50
CA TYR A 626 34.11 -16.02 -14.82
C TYR A 626 35.59 -16.01 -14.40
N PRO A 627 36.21 -14.82 -14.29
CA PRO A 627 37.63 -14.71 -13.91
C PRO A 627 37.98 -15.55 -12.68
N ASN A 628 38.94 -16.47 -12.85
CA ASN A 628 39.45 -17.39 -11.82
C ASN A 628 38.41 -18.31 -11.14
N ALA A 629 37.18 -18.36 -11.64
CA ALA A 629 36.15 -19.27 -11.18
C ALA A 629 36.31 -20.67 -11.80
N THR A 630 35.48 -21.61 -11.34
CA THR A 630 35.39 -22.97 -11.86
C THR A 630 35.10 -22.99 -13.36
N SER A 631 35.69 -23.94 -14.08
CA SER A 631 35.39 -24.18 -15.50
C SER A 631 34.12 -25.01 -15.73
N ASN A 632 33.45 -25.43 -14.66
CA ASN A 632 32.22 -26.25 -14.75
C ASN A 632 30.99 -25.40 -15.09
N ILE A 633 31.04 -24.09 -14.80
CA ILE A 633 29.96 -23.14 -15.07
C ILE A 633 30.50 -22.15 -16.11
N ILE A 634 29.96 -22.22 -17.33
CA ILE A 634 30.36 -21.37 -18.45
C ILE A 634 29.14 -20.52 -18.84
N PRO A 635 29.12 -19.23 -18.48
CA PRO A 635 28.00 -18.35 -18.79
C PRO A 635 27.93 -18.00 -20.30
N GLU A 636 26.72 -17.68 -20.74
CA GLU A 636 26.50 -16.91 -21.96
C GLU A 636 26.78 -15.41 -21.73
N GLN A 637 26.88 -14.65 -22.82
CA GLN A 637 27.12 -13.21 -22.73
C GLN A 637 25.94 -12.52 -22.03
N GLY A 638 26.23 -11.68 -21.03
CA GLY A 638 25.23 -10.88 -20.29
C GLY A 638 24.61 -11.57 -19.07
N GLN A 639 24.86 -12.87 -18.89
CA GLN A 639 24.35 -13.61 -17.74
C GLN A 639 25.04 -13.20 -16.44
N THR A 640 24.28 -13.10 -15.37
CA THR A 640 24.79 -13.01 -14.00
C THR A 640 25.26 -14.38 -13.51
N MET A 641 26.02 -14.43 -12.41
CA MET A 641 26.43 -15.71 -11.83
C MET A 641 25.22 -16.58 -11.45
N ALA A 642 24.11 -15.99 -11.00
CA ALA A 642 22.88 -16.72 -10.67
C ALA A 642 22.20 -17.33 -11.90
N GLU A 643 22.17 -16.63 -13.03
CA GLU A 643 21.67 -17.19 -14.29
C GLU A 643 22.58 -18.30 -14.82
N ALA A 644 23.89 -18.15 -14.67
CA ALA A 644 24.85 -19.17 -15.08
C ALA A 644 24.76 -20.43 -14.19
N ASP A 645 24.51 -20.26 -12.89
CA ASP A 645 24.25 -21.35 -11.95
C ASP A 645 22.97 -22.11 -12.32
N GLU A 646 21.89 -21.39 -12.61
CA GLU A 646 20.61 -21.99 -13.04
C GLU A 646 20.78 -22.91 -14.26
N MET A 647 21.59 -22.52 -15.25
CA MET A 647 21.83 -23.35 -16.44
C MET A 647 22.46 -24.72 -16.12
N VAL A 648 23.27 -24.79 -15.06
CA VAL A 648 24.04 -25.99 -14.72
C VAL A 648 23.38 -26.82 -13.62
N ASN A 649 22.86 -26.14 -12.59
CA ASN A 649 22.35 -26.75 -11.37
C ASN A 649 20.82 -26.62 -11.23
N GLY A 650 20.15 -25.94 -12.16
CA GLY A 650 18.71 -25.67 -12.10
C GLY A 650 18.38 -24.42 -11.28
N LEU A 651 17.13 -23.95 -11.39
CA LEU A 651 16.66 -22.78 -10.65
C LEU A 651 16.72 -23.04 -9.15
N ALA A 652 17.36 -22.12 -8.40
CA ALA A 652 17.55 -22.29 -6.97
C ALA A 652 16.20 -22.33 -6.23
N GLU A 653 16.04 -23.35 -5.38
CA GLU A 653 14.88 -23.51 -4.51
C GLU A 653 15.15 -22.96 -3.10
N LEU A 654 14.10 -22.55 -2.41
CA LEU A 654 14.20 -22.04 -1.05
C LEU A 654 14.34 -23.19 -0.05
N SER A 655 15.20 -22.99 0.95
CA SER A 655 15.45 -23.91 2.07
C SER A 655 14.99 -23.30 3.39
N ASP A 656 14.68 -24.13 4.39
CA ASP A 656 14.42 -23.70 5.77
C ASP A 656 15.70 -23.28 6.52
N SER A 657 16.80 -23.89 6.08
CA SER A 657 18.15 -23.75 6.61
C SER A 657 18.94 -22.72 5.80
N ILE A 658 19.89 -22.05 6.45
CA ILE A 658 20.89 -21.23 5.76
C ILE A 658 22.02 -22.16 5.33
N LYS A 659 22.17 -22.34 4.02
CA LYS A 659 23.11 -23.30 3.42
C LYS A 659 23.99 -22.62 2.39
N TYR A 660 25.30 -22.83 2.50
CA TYR A 660 26.29 -22.44 1.49
C TYR A 660 27.15 -23.63 1.12
N GLN A 661 27.24 -23.89 -0.18
CA GLN A 661 28.19 -24.81 -0.79
C GLN A 661 28.98 -24.06 -1.87
N ASP A 662 30.29 -24.22 -1.88
CA ASP A 662 31.14 -23.53 -2.84
C ASP A 662 31.12 -24.22 -4.21
N ILE A 663 30.41 -23.60 -5.14
CA ILE A 663 30.32 -24.03 -6.53
C ILE A 663 31.23 -23.21 -7.47
N TRP A 664 31.81 -22.11 -7.00
CA TRP A 664 32.51 -21.13 -7.83
C TRP A 664 34.02 -21.26 -7.80
N THR A 665 34.61 -21.72 -6.70
CA THR A 665 36.06 -21.75 -6.57
C THR A 665 36.71 -22.74 -7.54
N ASN A 666 37.77 -22.30 -8.21
CA ASN A 666 38.67 -23.20 -8.91
C ASN A 666 39.75 -23.73 -7.93
N PRO A 667 39.72 -25.03 -7.55
CA PRO A 667 40.64 -25.58 -6.55
C PRO A 667 42.11 -25.63 -7.00
N VAL A 668 42.39 -25.34 -8.29
CA VAL A 668 43.75 -25.19 -8.80
C VAL A 668 44.33 -23.81 -8.49
N LEU A 669 43.48 -22.79 -8.31
CA LEU A 669 43.87 -21.40 -8.13
C LEU A 669 43.77 -20.92 -6.67
N SER A 670 42.75 -21.36 -5.93
CA SER A 670 42.53 -20.99 -4.53
C SER A 670 41.95 -22.16 -3.72
N ALA A 671 41.98 -22.03 -2.40
CA ALA A 671 41.36 -23.02 -1.51
C ALA A 671 39.84 -22.92 -1.58
N VAL A 672 39.16 -24.06 -1.67
CA VAL A 672 37.69 -24.15 -1.65
C VAL A 672 37.16 -23.59 -0.33
N ASN A 673 36.12 -22.77 -0.40
CA ASN A 673 35.51 -22.18 0.77
C ASN A 673 34.79 -23.26 1.60
N PRO A 674 34.83 -23.16 2.94
CA PRO A 674 34.11 -24.11 3.78
C PRO A 674 32.60 -23.98 3.61
N ASN A 675 31.89 -25.10 3.73
CA ASN A 675 30.44 -25.12 3.74
C ASN A 675 29.90 -24.42 5.00
N ILE A 676 28.73 -23.79 4.87
CA ILE A 676 27.96 -23.27 5.99
C ILE A 676 26.62 -24.00 5.99
N GLU A 677 26.20 -24.43 7.16
CA GLU A 677 24.86 -24.98 7.39
C GLU A 677 24.40 -24.57 8.78
N TYR A 678 23.33 -23.78 8.83
CA TYR A 678 22.57 -23.49 10.04
C TYR A 678 21.16 -24.04 9.85
N SER A 679 20.82 -25.09 10.59
CA SER A 679 19.62 -25.90 10.37
C SER A 679 18.85 -26.14 11.65
N TYR A 680 17.52 -26.14 11.52
CA TYR A 680 16.64 -26.47 12.64
C TYR A 680 16.75 -27.92 13.09
N SER A 681 17.24 -28.82 12.24
CA SER A 681 17.47 -30.22 12.61
C SER A 681 18.53 -30.39 13.70
N ASN A 682 19.36 -29.37 13.91
CA ASN A 682 20.42 -29.36 14.91
C ASN A 682 19.96 -28.76 16.26
N LEU A 683 18.75 -28.22 16.33
CA LEU A 683 18.22 -27.65 17.58
C LEU A 683 17.92 -28.75 18.60
N ALA A 684 18.28 -28.48 19.86
CA ALA A 684 17.88 -29.29 21.00
C ALA A 684 16.50 -28.86 21.56
N THR A 685 15.98 -27.73 21.09
CA THR A 685 14.65 -27.19 21.37
C THR A 685 13.70 -27.46 20.19
N PRO A 686 12.38 -27.25 20.33
CA PRO A 686 11.45 -27.39 19.22
C PRO A 686 11.87 -26.57 17.99
N ALA A 687 11.84 -27.20 16.82
CA ALA A 687 12.06 -26.53 15.55
C ALA A 687 10.84 -25.67 15.19
N PRO A 688 11.02 -24.54 14.48
CA PRO A 688 9.92 -23.74 13.95
C PRO A 688 8.89 -24.55 13.17
N ASN A 689 7.62 -24.24 13.40
CA ASN A 689 6.49 -24.85 12.70
C ASN A 689 6.62 -24.68 11.18
N GLY A 690 6.40 -25.78 10.45
CA GLY A 690 6.45 -25.83 8.98
C GLY A 690 7.86 -26.04 8.39
N SER A 691 8.89 -26.18 9.22
CA SER A 691 10.26 -26.51 8.78
C SER A 691 10.32 -27.87 8.05
N GLU A 692 9.54 -28.85 8.48
CA GLU A 692 9.42 -30.18 7.87
C GLU A 692 8.88 -30.15 6.43
N CYS A 693 8.17 -29.08 6.06
CA CYS A 693 7.64 -28.90 4.70
C CYS A 693 8.76 -28.79 3.66
N PHE A 694 9.95 -28.33 4.05
CA PHE A 694 11.06 -28.11 3.13
C PHE A 694 11.81 -29.40 2.74
N GLU A 695 11.49 -30.54 3.34
CA GLU A 695 11.95 -31.85 2.84
C GLU A 695 11.32 -32.19 1.47
N ASN A 696 10.09 -31.71 1.23
CA ASN A 696 9.38 -31.82 -0.05
C ASN A 696 8.69 -30.48 -0.31
N TRP A 697 9.46 -29.52 -0.81
CA TRP A 697 8.98 -28.15 -0.98
C TRP A 697 7.67 -28.09 -1.78
N THR A 698 6.76 -27.26 -1.29
CA THR A 698 5.52 -26.87 -1.95
C THR A 698 5.38 -25.35 -1.87
N PRO A 699 4.55 -24.72 -2.71
CA PRO A 699 4.29 -23.27 -2.69
C PRO A 699 3.74 -22.77 -1.37
N TYR A 700 3.23 -23.70 -0.58
CA TYR A 700 2.65 -23.45 0.70
C TYR A 700 3.76 -23.39 1.76
N CYS A 701 4.88 -24.11 1.66
CA CYS A 701 5.88 -24.16 2.74
C CYS A 701 6.27 -22.79 3.32
N ARG A 702 6.13 -22.69 4.65
CA ARG A 702 6.45 -21.48 5.41
C ARG A 702 6.88 -21.84 6.83
N ILE A 703 7.67 -20.97 7.43
CA ILE A 703 8.23 -21.10 8.76
C ILE A 703 7.54 -20.07 9.67
N GLN A 704 7.05 -20.54 10.82
CA GLN A 704 6.45 -19.72 11.87
C GLN A 704 7.27 -19.84 13.16
N ILE A 705 7.57 -18.70 13.78
CA ILE A 705 8.42 -18.64 14.97
C ILE A 705 7.69 -17.93 16.10
N ASN A 706 6.96 -18.71 16.89
CA ASN A 706 6.23 -18.25 18.06
C ASN A 706 7.15 -18.18 19.29
N TYR A 707 7.04 -17.10 20.09
CA TYR A 707 7.95 -16.86 21.21
C TYR A 707 7.91 -17.98 22.25
N VAL A 708 6.71 -18.33 22.72
CA VAL A 708 6.50 -19.33 23.78
C VAL A 708 7.01 -20.71 23.36
N GLU A 709 6.80 -21.08 22.10
CA GLU A 709 7.09 -22.41 21.58
C GLU A 709 8.55 -22.59 21.14
N HIS A 710 9.19 -21.53 20.61
CA HIS A 710 10.49 -21.66 19.95
C HIS A 710 11.60 -20.83 20.59
N ILE A 711 11.27 -19.70 21.22
CA ILE A 711 12.29 -18.79 21.78
C ILE A 711 12.48 -19.01 23.28
N GLN A 712 11.39 -19.08 24.06
CA GLN A 712 11.48 -19.37 25.50
C GLN A 712 12.28 -20.65 25.80
N PRO A 713 12.09 -21.78 25.07
CA PRO A 713 12.84 -23.00 25.35
C PRO A 713 14.36 -22.86 25.19
N LEU A 714 14.86 -21.87 24.44
CA LEU A 714 16.31 -21.61 24.34
C LEU A 714 16.89 -21.21 25.69
N TRP A 715 16.12 -20.45 26.48
CA TRP A 715 16.51 -19.96 27.81
C TRP A 715 16.43 -21.07 28.87
N ASP A 716 15.44 -21.97 28.72
CA ASP A 716 15.20 -23.08 29.63
C ASP A 716 16.04 -24.32 29.31
N LEU A 717 16.75 -24.34 28.17
CA LEU A 717 17.56 -25.50 27.77
C LEU A 717 18.69 -25.74 28.78
N ALA A 718 18.74 -26.94 29.34
CA ALA A 718 19.77 -27.34 30.28
C ALA A 718 21.17 -27.35 29.62
N ARG A 719 22.12 -26.59 30.17
CA ARG A 719 23.50 -26.47 29.66
C ARG A 719 24.55 -26.78 30.75
N PRO A 720 24.58 -28.01 31.32
CA PRO A 720 25.59 -28.36 32.31
C PRO A 720 26.97 -28.47 31.67
N VAL A 721 27.98 -27.85 32.27
CA VAL A 721 29.38 -28.07 31.95
C VAL A 721 29.84 -29.31 32.72
N ILE A 722 30.18 -30.37 32.00
CA ILE A 722 30.60 -31.64 32.59
C ILE A 722 32.11 -31.78 32.41
N ASP A 723 32.82 -32.11 33.49
CA ASP A 723 34.23 -32.50 33.40
C ASP A 723 34.34 -33.85 32.68
N GLU A 724 34.98 -33.85 31.52
CA GLU A 724 35.06 -35.03 30.63
C GLU A 724 35.72 -36.25 31.31
N THR A 725 36.60 -36.03 32.30
CA THR A 725 37.35 -37.09 32.97
C THR A 725 36.57 -37.71 34.13
N THR A 726 35.92 -36.87 34.93
CA THR A 726 35.24 -37.28 36.16
C THR A 726 33.74 -37.50 35.96
N GLN A 727 33.18 -37.02 34.84
CA GLN A 727 31.74 -37.04 34.52
C GLN A 727 30.89 -36.30 35.57
N ILE A 728 31.48 -35.30 36.24
CA ILE A 728 30.83 -34.46 37.25
C ILE A 728 30.45 -33.13 36.60
N ILE A 729 29.26 -32.62 36.93
CA ILE A 729 28.83 -31.26 36.56
C ILE A 729 29.68 -30.26 37.35
N VAL A 730 30.44 -29.43 36.65
CA VAL A 730 31.32 -28.40 37.23
C VAL A 730 30.76 -26.98 37.14
N ALA A 731 29.80 -26.76 36.25
CA ALA A 731 29.01 -25.52 36.18
C ALA A 731 27.65 -25.79 35.50
N ASP A 732 26.69 -24.90 35.73
CA ASP A 732 25.40 -24.91 35.04
C ASP A 732 25.25 -23.60 34.26
N ASN A 733 25.32 -23.69 32.93
CA ASN A 733 25.21 -22.54 32.03
C ASN A 733 23.78 -22.38 31.48
N THR A 734 22.79 -23.04 32.09
CA THR A 734 21.38 -22.81 31.75
C THR A 734 21.04 -21.34 31.98
N CYS A 735 20.43 -20.67 31.00
CA CYS A 735 20.25 -19.21 31.07
C CYS A 735 19.40 -18.83 32.29
N THR A 736 18.33 -19.59 32.56
CA THR A 736 17.46 -19.40 33.73
C THR A 736 18.06 -19.84 35.07
N SER A 737 19.29 -20.37 35.10
CA SER A 737 20.02 -20.55 36.37
C SER A 737 20.69 -19.26 36.86
N CYS A 738 21.08 -18.36 35.94
CA CYS A 738 21.67 -17.05 36.25
C CYS A 738 20.67 -15.89 36.11
N HIS A 739 19.71 -16.02 35.20
CA HIS A 739 18.71 -15.00 34.86
C HIS A 739 17.36 -15.32 35.51
N ASN A 740 17.35 -15.43 36.83
CA ASN A 740 16.17 -15.80 37.61
C ASN A 740 16.14 -15.02 38.93
N ILE A 741 14.93 -14.78 39.42
CA ILE A 741 14.65 -14.07 40.66
C ILE A 741 14.88 -14.92 41.91
N VAL A 742 15.09 -16.24 41.73
CA VAL A 742 15.45 -17.16 42.81
C VAL A 742 16.67 -17.99 42.44
N ASP A 743 17.50 -18.31 43.44
CA ASP A 743 18.67 -19.17 43.29
C ASP A 743 18.31 -20.67 43.34
N ALA A 744 19.33 -21.52 43.23
CA ALA A 744 19.16 -22.98 43.26
C ALA A 744 18.58 -23.52 44.59
N ASP A 745 18.71 -22.76 45.69
CA ASP A 745 18.15 -23.10 47.01
C ASP A 745 16.76 -22.48 47.23
N GLY A 746 16.24 -21.71 46.26
CA GLY A 746 14.95 -21.04 46.29
C GLY A 746 14.94 -19.73 47.08
N ALA A 747 16.10 -19.17 47.40
CA ALA A 747 16.22 -17.84 48.00
C ALA A 747 16.13 -16.75 46.93
N ALA A 748 15.58 -15.59 47.28
CA ALA A 748 15.52 -14.45 46.38
C ALA A 748 16.94 -14.02 45.96
N GLN A 749 17.14 -13.80 44.66
CA GLN A 749 18.39 -13.26 44.12
C GLN A 749 18.08 -12.21 43.05
N VAL A 750 18.93 -11.20 42.93
CA VAL A 750 18.84 -10.25 41.82
C VAL A 750 19.28 -10.98 40.54
N PRO A 751 18.43 -11.09 39.50
CA PRO A 751 18.81 -11.73 38.25
C PRO A 751 20.08 -11.10 37.66
N ALA A 752 20.99 -11.93 37.13
CA ALA A 752 22.22 -11.42 36.54
C ALA A 752 21.90 -10.40 35.44
N GLY A 753 22.55 -9.22 35.50
CA GLY A 753 22.33 -8.14 34.54
C GLY A 753 20.95 -7.47 34.64
N GLN A 754 20.21 -7.66 35.75
CA GLN A 754 18.83 -7.16 35.92
C GLN A 754 17.90 -7.67 34.81
N LEU A 755 18.06 -8.95 34.45
CA LEU A 755 17.31 -9.60 33.37
C LEU A 755 16.78 -10.94 33.85
N SER A 756 15.47 -11.07 33.94
CA SER A 756 14.78 -12.31 34.27
C SER A 756 14.29 -13.02 32.99
N LEU A 757 14.75 -14.26 32.76
CA LEU A 757 14.38 -15.05 31.58
C LEU A 757 13.37 -16.17 31.90
N ILE A 758 12.65 -16.05 33.01
CA ILE A 758 11.70 -17.06 33.48
C ILE A 758 10.47 -17.17 32.58
N ASN A 759 9.93 -18.39 32.50
CA ASN A 759 8.76 -18.74 31.68
C ASN A 759 7.40 -18.58 32.39
N SER A 760 7.34 -17.78 33.46
CA SER A 760 6.08 -17.44 34.10
C SER A 760 5.41 -16.24 33.41
N PRO A 761 4.07 -16.10 33.51
CA PRO A 761 3.39 -14.87 33.11
C PRO A 761 3.99 -13.64 33.80
N SER A 762 4.22 -12.57 33.04
CA SER A 762 4.70 -11.30 33.57
C SER A 762 3.66 -10.61 34.44
N SER A 763 4.09 -9.97 35.52
CA SER A 763 3.24 -9.11 36.35
C SER A 763 2.74 -7.86 35.61
N ASP A 764 3.49 -7.38 34.62
CA ASP A 764 3.11 -6.21 33.82
C ASP A 764 2.05 -6.53 32.78
N GLN A 765 2.16 -7.72 32.18
CA GLN A 765 1.29 -8.19 31.12
C GLN A 765 1.20 -9.72 31.17
N ALA A 766 0.15 -10.24 31.79
CA ALA A 766 -0.03 -11.68 32.00
C ALA A 766 -0.15 -12.50 30.70
N ALA A 767 -0.47 -11.86 29.57
CA ALA A 767 -0.47 -12.52 28.26
C ALA A 767 0.95 -12.81 27.72
N HIS A 768 1.98 -12.18 28.29
CA HIS A 768 3.38 -12.38 27.92
C HIS A 768 4.14 -13.10 29.03
N LEU A 769 5.13 -13.92 28.64
CA LEU A 769 6.11 -14.42 29.59
C LEU A 769 7.00 -13.28 30.11
N THR A 770 7.45 -13.38 31.36
CA THR A 770 8.37 -12.42 31.98
C THR A 770 9.60 -12.18 31.11
N SER A 771 10.22 -13.25 30.63
CA SER A 771 11.33 -13.21 29.66
C SER A 771 11.10 -12.32 28.43
N TYR A 772 9.91 -12.36 27.82
CA TYR A 772 9.60 -11.50 26.66
C TYR A 772 9.57 -10.03 27.06
N ARG A 773 8.97 -9.78 28.22
CA ARG A 773 8.78 -8.44 28.80
C ARG A 773 10.06 -7.81 29.29
N GLU A 774 11.06 -8.61 29.60
CA GLU A 774 12.36 -8.15 30.09
C GLU A 774 13.34 -7.89 28.94
N LEU A 775 13.21 -8.64 27.84
CA LEU A 775 14.09 -8.48 26.66
C LEU A 775 13.74 -7.24 25.83
N PHE A 776 12.45 -7.00 25.64
CA PHE A 776 11.89 -5.75 25.12
C PHE A 776 11.47 -4.90 26.31
N PHE A 777 11.01 -3.66 26.22
CA PHE A 777 10.63 -2.85 27.41
C PHE A 777 11.76 -2.54 28.42
N ASN A 778 11.66 -1.37 29.01
CA ASN A 778 12.59 -0.96 30.06
C ASN A 778 12.07 -1.49 31.39
N ASP A 779 13.01 -1.75 32.30
CA ASP A 779 12.74 -2.18 33.65
C ASP A 779 13.43 -1.27 34.68
N VAL A 780 13.31 -1.61 35.95
CA VAL A 780 13.93 -0.94 37.08
C VAL A 780 15.01 -1.83 37.69
N GLU A 781 16.17 -1.24 38.02
CA GLU A 781 17.22 -1.97 38.73
C GLU A 781 16.68 -2.47 40.07
N GLN A 782 16.83 -3.76 40.35
CA GLN A 782 16.39 -4.39 41.60
C GLN A 782 17.55 -4.60 42.57
N GLU A 783 17.22 -4.59 43.87
CA GLU A 783 18.11 -5.01 44.96
C GLU A 783 17.40 -5.97 45.90
N GLU A 784 18.17 -6.84 46.54
CA GLU A 784 17.68 -7.78 47.55
C GLU A 784 17.79 -7.14 48.94
N VAL A 785 16.64 -6.98 49.61
CA VAL A 785 16.56 -6.44 50.97
C VAL A 785 15.70 -7.37 51.82
N ASP A 786 16.31 -7.93 52.88
CA ASP A 786 15.66 -8.85 53.81
C ASP A 786 14.99 -10.07 53.14
N GLY A 787 15.60 -10.61 52.07
CA GLY A 787 15.12 -11.79 51.35
C GLY A 787 13.98 -11.52 50.37
N ILE A 788 13.72 -10.25 50.02
CA ILE A 788 12.73 -9.84 49.02
C ILE A 788 13.41 -8.92 47.99
N LEU A 789 13.05 -9.09 46.71
CA LEU A 789 13.47 -8.17 45.66
C LEU A 789 12.58 -6.93 45.66
N ILE A 790 13.21 -5.77 45.69
CA ILE A 790 12.54 -4.48 45.58
C ILE A 790 13.26 -3.60 44.56
N ASP A 791 12.54 -2.64 44.01
CA ASP A 791 13.10 -1.61 43.14
C ASP A 791 14.14 -0.78 43.89
N LYS A 792 15.33 -0.65 43.31
CA LYS A 792 16.41 0.16 43.84
C LYS A 792 16.09 1.64 43.66
N LEU A 793 16.13 2.36 44.77
CA LEU A 793 15.86 3.79 44.82
C LEU A 793 17.16 4.58 45.04
N ILE A 794 17.40 5.59 44.20
CA ILE A 794 18.53 6.51 44.33
C ILE A 794 18.05 7.94 44.57
N GLU A 795 18.90 8.75 45.23
CA GLU A 795 18.63 10.16 45.48
C GLU A 795 18.62 10.96 44.16
N VAL A 796 17.61 11.82 43.98
CA VAL A 796 17.55 12.73 42.85
C VAL A 796 18.56 13.86 43.05
N LEU A 797 19.37 14.14 42.03
CA LEU A 797 20.37 15.21 42.04
C LEU A 797 19.91 16.39 41.18
N ASP A 798 20.17 17.61 41.63
CA ASP A 798 20.01 18.84 40.85
C ASP A 798 21.13 19.01 39.80
N ALA A 799 21.06 20.09 39.02
CA ALA A 799 22.05 20.38 37.97
C ALA A 799 23.48 20.60 38.49
N ASP A 800 23.63 20.92 39.78
CA ASP A 800 24.93 21.13 40.46
C ASP A 800 25.39 19.85 41.19
N GLY A 801 24.62 18.76 41.11
CA GLY A 801 24.92 17.47 41.75
C GLY A 801 24.52 17.39 43.22
N ASN A 802 23.70 18.30 43.73
CA ASN A 802 23.20 18.26 45.11
C ASN A 802 21.92 17.45 45.21
N VAL A 803 21.72 16.79 46.36
CA VAL A 803 20.50 16.03 46.67
C VAL A 803 19.28 16.95 46.71
N VAL A 804 18.25 16.57 45.97
CA VAL A 804 16.93 17.21 46.01
C VAL A 804 16.13 16.61 47.16
N TYR A 805 15.56 17.46 47.99
CA TYR A 805 14.76 17.05 49.16
C TYR A 805 13.27 17.33 48.94
N GLN A 806 12.42 16.56 49.60
CA GLN A 806 10.98 16.75 49.56
C GLN A 806 10.58 18.08 50.24
N VAL A 807 9.65 18.80 49.63
CA VAL A 807 9.10 20.07 50.15
C VAL A 807 7.59 20.00 50.29
N ASP A 808 7.04 20.76 51.23
CA ASP A 808 5.61 20.92 51.43
C ASP A 808 5.00 21.89 50.40
N SER A 809 3.69 22.14 50.50
CA SER A 809 2.96 23.04 49.59
C SER A 809 3.42 24.51 49.65
N ASN A 810 4.20 24.89 50.66
CA ASN A 810 4.76 26.23 50.84
C ASN A 810 6.24 26.31 50.44
N GLY A 811 6.85 25.19 50.02
CA GLY A 811 8.26 25.09 49.66
C GLY A 811 9.21 24.88 50.85
N GLU A 812 8.71 24.52 52.04
CA GLU A 812 9.55 24.17 53.19
C GLU A 812 9.93 22.68 53.19
N LEU A 813 11.13 22.35 53.67
CA LEU A 813 11.63 20.97 53.69
C LEU A 813 10.80 20.07 54.61
N ILE A 814 10.42 18.90 54.10
CA ILE A 814 9.82 17.84 54.91
C ILE A 814 10.96 17.11 55.63
N LEU A 815 10.84 16.98 56.95
CA LEU A 815 11.85 16.36 57.81
C LEU A 815 11.40 14.99 58.32
N ASP A 816 12.34 14.07 58.50
CA ASP A 816 12.12 12.77 59.14
C ASP A 816 11.94 12.89 60.67
N ALA A 817 11.76 11.75 61.35
CA ALA A 817 11.57 11.69 62.79
C ALA A 817 12.77 12.20 63.61
N ASP A 818 13.95 12.27 63.02
CA ASP A 818 15.19 12.76 63.63
C ASP A 818 15.50 14.23 63.25
N GLY A 819 14.65 14.85 62.43
CA GLY A 819 14.75 16.24 62.00
C GLY A 819 15.63 16.48 60.78
N ASN A 820 15.98 15.43 60.02
CA ASN A 820 16.75 15.56 58.79
C ASN A 820 15.83 15.72 57.57
N PRO A 821 16.19 16.53 56.56
CA PRO A 821 15.44 16.62 55.32
C PRO A 821 15.33 15.27 54.59
N ILE A 822 14.14 14.91 54.12
CA ILE A 822 13.90 13.64 53.43
C ILE A 822 14.29 13.78 51.94
N PRO A 823 15.23 12.98 51.42
CA PRO A 823 15.62 13.04 50.02
C PRO A 823 14.46 12.61 49.11
N MET A 824 14.39 13.22 47.93
CA MET A 824 13.54 12.75 46.84
C MET A 824 14.22 11.56 46.17
N LEU A 825 13.49 10.46 46.01
CA LEU A 825 14.01 9.22 45.45
C LEU A 825 13.45 8.98 44.04
N THR A 826 14.24 8.34 43.19
CA THR A 826 13.84 7.87 41.87
C THR A 826 14.36 6.45 41.64
N THR A 827 13.72 5.70 40.75
CA THR A 827 14.18 4.40 40.27
C THR A 827 15.38 4.55 39.33
N VAL A 828 16.18 3.49 39.19
CA VAL A 828 17.24 3.40 38.18
C VAL A 828 16.71 2.63 36.98
N ASN A 829 16.69 3.25 35.80
CA ASN A 829 16.18 2.62 34.58
C ASN A 829 17.17 1.59 34.01
N VAL A 830 16.68 0.38 33.78
CA VAL A 830 17.34 -0.69 33.01
C VAL A 830 16.75 -0.67 31.58
N PRO A 831 17.53 -0.33 30.54
CA PRO A 831 17.02 -0.28 29.18
C PRO A 831 16.81 -1.68 28.58
N ALA A 832 15.82 -1.82 27.70
CA ALA A 832 15.61 -3.04 26.91
C ALA A 832 16.88 -3.46 26.14
N ILE A 833 17.16 -4.76 26.08
CA ILE A 833 18.36 -5.29 25.40
C ILE A 833 18.10 -5.74 23.95
N LEU A 834 16.84 -6.00 23.59
CA LEU A 834 16.42 -6.37 22.24
C LEU A 834 15.56 -5.30 21.58
N SER A 835 15.62 -5.27 20.24
CA SER A 835 14.89 -4.35 19.39
C SER A 835 14.03 -5.10 18.38
N THR A 836 12.77 -4.67 18.23
CA THR A 836 11.88 -5.14 17.16
C THR A 836 12.35 -4.67 15.78
N ASN A 837 13.42 -3.89 15.66
CA ASN A 837 14.00 -3.50 14.38
C ASN A 837 14.86 -4.61 13.76
N GLY A 838 15.30 -5.61 14.53
CA GLY A 838 16.06 -6.75 13.99
C GLY A 838 17.29 -7.10 14.81
N ALA A 839 17.98 -8.15 14.36
CA ALA A 839 19.13 -8.71 15.06
C ALA A 839 20.28 -7.69 15.18
N ARG A 840 20.60 -6.98 14.09
CA ARG A 840 21.64 -5.94 14.09
C ARG A 840 21.31 -4.74 14.99
N SER A 841 20.03 -4.43 15.17
CA SER A 841 19.58 -3.39 16.12
C SER A 841 19.60 -3.86 17.57
N SER A 842 19.93 -5.12 17.81
CA SER A 842 20.07 -5.75 19.13
C SER A 842 21.54 -6.07 19.43
N SER A 843 22.47 -5.21 18.98
CA SER A 843 23.91 -5.49 19.02
C SER A 843 24.44 -5.73 20.44
N ILE A 844 23.91 -5.01 21.44
CA ILE A 844 24.28 -5.17 22.86
C ILE A 844 24.08 -6.63 23.30
N PHE A 845 22.95 -7.25 22.94
CA PHE A 845 22.70 -8.66 23.24
C PHE A 845 23.72 -9.58 22.57
N PHE A 846 23.97 -9.41 21.27
CA PHE A 846 24.89 -10.29 20.54
C PHE A 846 26.37 -10.09 20.93
N GLU A 847 26.75 -8.87 21.34
CA GLU A 847 28.06 -8.60 21.95
C GLU A 847 28.23 -9.33 23.28
N VAL A 848 27.17 -9.37 24.11
CA VAL A 848 27.18 -10.16 25.35
C VAL A 848 27.30 -11.65 25.06
N MET A 849 26.54 -12.18 24.08
CA MET A 849 26.58 -13.61 23.73
C MET A 849 27.93 -14.09 23.19
N THR A 850 28.77 -13.17 22.71
CA THR A 850 30.11 -13.49 22.18
C THR A 850 31.24 -13.16 23.15
N ASN A 851 30.93 -12.56 24.30
CA ASN A 851 31.93 -12.23 25.30
C ASN A 851 32.36 -13.47 26.11
N THR A 852 33.41 -13.32 26.91
CA THR A 852 33.99 -14.42 27.71
C THR A 852 33.04 -15.05 28.73
N THR A 853 31.95 -14.37 29.14
CA THR A 853 30.99 -14.94 30.10
C THR A 853 29.91 -15.78 29.45
N HIS A 854 29.56 -15.55 28.17
CA HIS A 854 28.52 -16.30 27.45
C HIS A 854 29.02 -17.04 26.20
N GLN A 855 30.32 -16.95 25.90
CA GLN A 855 30.91 -17.55 24.72
C GLN A 855 30.55 -19.05 24.62
N ASN A 856 30.03 -19.45 23.45
CA ASN A 856 29.62 -20.82 23.14
C ASN A 856 28.42 -21.35 23.95
N MET A 857 27.67 -20.49 24.66
CA MET A 857 26.44 -20.93 25.34
C MET A 857 25.28 -21.13 24.36
N LEU A 858 25.22 -20.37 23.27
CA LEU A 858 24.32 -20.62 22.13
C LEU A 858 25.12 -21.12 20.93
N SER A 859 24.59 -22.15 20.27
CA SER A 859 25.07 -22.67 18.98
C SER A 859 24.73 -21.72 17.83
N ALA A 860 25.37 -21.92 16.68
CA ALA A 860 25.07 -21.14 15.48
C ALA A 860 23.62 -21.33 14.99
N ASP A 861 23.06 -22.54 15.17
CA ASP A 861 21.67 -22.85 14.81
C ASP A 861 20.67 -22.10 15.74
N GLU A 862 20.96 -22.03 17.04
CA GLU A 862 20.16 -21.25 18.00
C GLU A 862 20.27 -19.74 17.75
N LEU A 863 21.46 -19.25 17.39
CA LEU A 863 21.67 -17.85 16.99
C LEU A 863 20.93 -17.52 15.69
N LYS A 864 20.88 -18.44 14.72
CA LYS A 864 20.04 -18.28 13.52
C LYS A 864 18.59 -18.05 13.90
N LEU A 865 18.03 -18.89 14.80
CA LEU A 865 16.63 -18.80 15.24
C LEU A 865 16.32 -17.45 15.91
N LEU A 866 17.24 -16.92 16.73
CA LEU A 866 17.09 -15.59 17.32
C LEU A 866 17.20 -14.48 16.27
N ASN A 867 18.15 -14.59 15.34
CA ASN A 867 18.37 -13.59 14.31
C ASN A 867 17.12 -13.41 13.43
N GLU A 868 16.56 -14.51 12.96
CA GLU A 868 15.39 -14.50 12.07
C GLU A 868 14.12 -14.01 12.77
N TRP A 869 13.87 -14.42 14.02
CA TRP A 869 12.75 -13.97 14.81
C TRP A 869 12.80 -12.46 15.07
N LEU A 870 13.98 -11.93 15.43
CA LEU A 870 14.19 -10.50 15.60
C LEU A 870 13.96 -9.73 14.30
N ASP A 871 14.52 -10.22 13.19
CA ASP A 871 14.46 -9.52 11.90
C ASP A 871 13.02 -9.33 11.40
N ILE A 872 12.14 -10.32 11.59
CA ILE A 872 10.72 -10.23 11.20
C ILE A 872 9.85 -9.46 12.20
N GLY A 873 10.45 -8.89 13.26
CA GLY A 873 9.76 -7.98 14.19
C GLY A 873 9.62 -8.50 15.61
N ALA A 874 10.27 -9.62 15.96
CA ALA A 874 10.20 -10.25 17.28
C ALA A 874 8.77 -10.48 17.76
N GLN A 875 7.94 -10.99 16.84
CA GLN A 875 6.52 -11.22 17.08
C GLN A 875 6.32 -12.23 18.20
N TYR A 876 5.26 -12.05 18.98
CA TYR A 876 4.90 -13.02 20.00
C TYR A 876 4.31 -14.28 19.35
N TYR A 877 3.41 -14.09 18.38
CA TYR A 877 2.94 -15.12 17.45
C TYR A 877 3.04 -14.64 16.00
N ASN A 878 3.41 -15.56 15.11
CA ASN A 878 3.51 -15.28 13.67
C ASN A 878 2.21 -15.56 12.91
N THR A 879 1.17 -16.07 13.58
CA THR A 879 -0.09 -16.49 12.97
C THR A 879 -1.27 -16.11 13.86
N PRO A 880 -2.40 -15.66 13.28
CA PRO A 880 -3.58 -15.29 14.05
C PRO A 880 -4.30 -16.50 14.65
N PHE A 881 -4.03 -17.70 14.13
CA PHE A 881 -4.64 -18.96 14.54
C PHE A 881 -3.72 -19.82 15.43
N TYR A 882 -2.82 -19.20 16.17
CA TYR A 882 -2.02 -19.93 17.15
C TYR A 882 -2.94 -20.51 18.24
N SER A 883 -2.86 -21.83 18.45
CA SER A 883 -3.64 -22.51 19.48
C SER A 883 -3.06 -22.22 20.86
N GLN A 884 -3.76 -21.42 21.64
CA GLN A 884 -3.55 -21.32 23.08
C GLN A 884 -4.37 -22.46 23.72
N ASP A 885 -3.79 -23.66 23.78
CA ASP A 885 -4.39 -24.78 24.52
C ASP A 885 -4.52 -24.47 26.02
#